data_AF-A0A2D9ZZQ2-F1
#
_entry.id   AF-A0A2D9ZZQ2-F1
#
_cell.length_a   1.000
_cell.length_b   1.000
_cell.length_c   1.000
_cell.angle_alpha   90.00
_cell.angle_beta   90.00
_cell.angle_gamma   90.00
#
_symmetry.space_group_name_H-M   'P 1'
#
loop_
_entity.id
_entity.type
_entity.pdbx_description
1 polymer ?
#
loop_
_entity_poly.entity_id
_entity_poly.type
_entity_poly.pdbx_seq_one_letter_code
_entity_poly.pdbx_strand_id
1 'polypeptide(L)'
;MNSHRNEPGKTLPLKRLSLFMMIILGGFSGVVSAESGRPDYDLDDDGLIEINDLGDLDEIRNDTTGSTLYTSNDGCPVDGCFGFELTTDLDFDTNGDGEMDENDDYWNGGTGWLPIGNADLDDPLAGNNAFAAIFEGNDYTIYNLYIRSKGDNTLQAMGFIGQSQAVDADAEEPSYIQNVHFHGPLTSVSGNYVTGTLLGNATGTIVTNVSVDSYVNSPGGPIGGLIGYAQVVEVSGAQVMGVVNGGSNTGGLMGIGEDVRILDSFTMNQIFGNESVGGIIGYASDNIEISTSFSAGDIRGDDDVGGIMGHLAGTGGIADSYALGDIDGEDAVGGILGFSEKDLTMGRTYHSGELTGESWLGGIVGYIFGADNAVNISYWSSGLEDSVGFDETGGTNTDGNAGATEDELRCPVGPDEVLCLLGFPLYYEWPEDTWDFGTNKQLPALIIDGVVYRDTDEDGIWDFEDDSDGDGVFDDEDALPNDPDRSEPNIEGEVTISGTAAEGQVLTATVTDEDGLSDPDIYYLWVADQEPVWEGSNIYIPQEADIGKTIQVYVEYTDDAGFDERILSTETEEVISIEDNSWNRILAYANGGNAEAPYTEDYVIVGVDAVEPEPLAYLTTIMNYAVSQSAVDQVDELSELDALLDVILAAQDTDGDGLPDNFETDADIDGDGIPNFEDEDSDGEQIPDYLELGLDLTDSDLDGIIDVFDADADADGILDTQEKYPEIPADRVDDNLDGVDDNLATQAAFIAMFPEADADNDGLINPYDADSDGDGVNDLDDSNTSQENDVTAGGGAMGMTFFALMAGLLVALRRNHLSSKTLKALLAPLAMCLAVQAHAEFAVSAAMGPSYFNPETSDEVTVNDKTGVALQIDGGFAAYDEQVGVFVGITDLGAMKVNGGEVNFRSIAGYLQLKPSFLRFGDWGLMGRAGSNKLMLTAKDGLKASDYEGNLPYYAVGLHTTVGAERRVEILIHSFSEDARVATIGYRHLF
;
A
#
# COMPACT_ATOMS: atom_id res chain seq x y z
N MET A 1 -29.05 -37.96 41.23
CA MET A 1 -29.97 -39.10 41.44
C MET A 1 -30.26 -39.67 40.06
N ASN A 2 -29.76 -40.88 39.81
CA ASN A 2 -30.15 -41.94 38.86
C ASN A 2 -30.75 -41.61 37.48
N SER A 3 -30.57 -42.38 36.42
CA SER A 3 -29.60 -43.38 35.91
C SER A 3 -30.25 -43.98 34.64
N HIS A 4 -29.42 -44.43 33.70
CA HIS A 4 -29.67 -45.48 32.68
C HIS A 4 -30.61 -45.25 31.49
N ARG A 5 -30.02 -45.35 30.28
CA ARG A 5 -30.25 -46.31 29.15
C ARG A 5 -29.88 -45.60 27.84
N ASN A 6 -29.14 -46.13 26.85
CA ASN A 6 -28.65 -47.47 26.52
C ASN A 6 -27.43 -47.36 25.59
N GLU A 7 -26.42 -48.18 25.84
CA GLU A 7 -25.40 -48.71 24.92
C GLU A 7 -25.43 -50.25 25.14
N PRO A 8 -25.03 -51.15 24.20
CA PRO A 8 -23.63 -51.20 23.73
C PRO A 8 -23.39 -51.71 22.29
N GLY A 9 -22.23 -51.41 21.73
CA GLY A 9 -21.70 -52.03 20.52
C GLY A 9 -20.19 -51.79 20.34
N LYS A 10 -19.37 -52.43 21.17
CA LYS A 10 -17.92 -52.57 20.93
C LYS A 10 -17.68 -53.50 19.73
N THR A 11 -16.96 -53.04 18.71
CA THR A 11 -16.30 -53.89 17.72
C THR A 11 -14.79 -53.63 17.73
N LEU A 12 -14.05 -54.74 17.65
CA LEU A 12 -12.60 -54.89 17.84
C LEU A 12 -11.79 -54.40 16.62
N PRO A 13 -10.47 -54.15 16.79
CA PRO A 13 -9.57 -53.70 15.72
C PRO A 13 -9.35 -54.79 14.64
N LEU A 14 -9.39 -54.39 13.37
CA LEU A 14 -8.97 -55.20 12.22
C LEU A 14 -7.43 -55.31 12.18
N LYS A 15 -6.88 -56.14 13.06
CA LYS A 15 -5.61 -56.85 12.82
C LYS A 15 -5.91 -58.33 12.92
N ARG A 16 -6.16 -58.97 11.76
CA ARG A 16 -6.27 -60.41 11.45
C ARG A 16 -7.38 -60.66 10.41
N LEU A 17 -7.13 -60.27 9.17
CA LEU A 17 -7.87 -60.79 8.02
C LEU A 17 -6.94 -60.98 6.81
N SER A 18 -5.82 -61.69 6.99
CA SER A 18 -5.01 -62.23 5.88
C SER A 18 -4.74 -63.74 6.02
N LEU A 19 -4.75 -64.28 7.25
CA LEU A 19 -4.38 -65.68 7.50
C LEU A 19 -5.48 -66.75 7.28
N PHE A 20 -6.61 -66.44 6.62
CA PHE A 20 -7.68 -67.43 6.37
C PHE A 20 -8.21 -67.46 4.93
N MET A 21 -7.69 -66.62 4.03
CA MET A 21 -7.93 -66.69 2.58
C MET A 21 -6.87 -67.57 1.87
N MET A 22 -5.72 -67.81 2.52
CA MET A 22 -4.59 -68.60 1.99
C MET A 22 -4.73 -70.14 2.08
N ILE A 23 -5.83 -70.70 2.62
CA ILE A 23 -5.98 -72.16 2.80
C ILE A 23 -7.06 -72.78 1.88
N ILE A 24 -7.75 -71.99 1.03
CA ILE A 24 -8.81 -72.51 0.13
C ILE A 24 -8.58 -72.19 -1.36
N LEU A 25 -7.38 -71.74 -1.75
CA LEU A 25 -6.89 -71.79 -3.15
C LEU A 25 -5.66 -72.71 -3.34
N GLY A 26 -5.40 -73.62 -2.39
CA GLY A 26 -4.35 -74.64 -2.50
C GLY A 26 -4.75 -75.84 -3.36
N GLY A 27 -5.09 -75.63 -4.63
CA GLY A 27 -5.48 -76.71 -5.52
C GLY A 27 -5.29 -76.36 -7.00
N PHE A 28 -4.14 -76.79 -7.53
CA PHE A 28 -3.67 -76.67 -8.93
C PHE A 28 -2.93 -75.37 -9.28
N SER A 29 -1.72 -75.23 -8.76
CA SER A 29 -0.57 -74.79 -9.58
C SER A 29 0.39 -75.98 -9.62
N GLY A 30 0.56 -76.55 -10.81
CA GLY A 30 1.65 -77.50 -11.03
C GLY A 30 2.93 -76.70 -10.90
N VAL A 31 3.77 -77.07 -9.95
CA VAL A 31 5.16 -76.60 -9.92
C VAL A 31 5.79 -77.17 -11.19
N VAL A 32 5.92 -76.34 -12.23
CA VAL A 32 6.81 -76.63 -13.35
C VAL A 32 8.19 -76.30 -12.81
N SER A 33 8.86 -77.30 -12.25
CA SER A 33 10.29 -77.17 -11.98
C SER A 33 11.03 -77.13 -13.31
N ALA A 34 12.16 -76.44 -13.36
CA ALA A 34 13.15 -76.39 -14.43
C ALA A 34 13.25 -77.74 -15.16
N GLU A 35 12.49 -77.89 -16.24
CA GLU A 35 12.34 -79.16 -16.95
C GLU A 35 12.99 -79.02 -18.31
N SER A 36 14.27 -79.38 -18.39
CA SER A 36 14.89 -79.73 -19.66
C SER A 36 14.01 -80.75 -20.40
N GLY A 37 13.69 -80.45 -21.67
CA GLY A 37 12.88 -81.30 -22.53
C GLY A 37 11.41 -80.92 -22.62
N ARG A 38 11.08 -79.62 -22.41
CA ARG A 38 9.75 -79.09 -22.74
C ARG A 38 9.40 -79.42 -24.18
N PRO A 39 8.13 -79.77 -24.48
CA PRO A 39 7.67 -79.94 -25.86
C PRO A 39 7.73 -78.65 -26.66
N ASP A 40 7.73 -77.53 -25.95
CA ASP A 40 7.50 -76.18 -26.43
C ASP A 40 8.11 -75.20 -25.41
N TYR A 41 9.08 -74.40 -25.85
CA TYR A 41 9.79 -73.38 -25.06
C TYR A 41 9.37 -71.95 -25.45
N ASP A 42 8.48 -71.81 -26.43
CA ASP A 42 7.92 -70.54 -26.92
C ASP A 42 6.42 -70.80 -27.13
N LEU A 43 5.69 -70.80 -26.02
CA LEU A 43 4.28 -71.20 -25.88
C LEU A 43 3.32 -70.30 -26.66
N ASP A 44 3.69 -69.07 -26.96
CA ASP A 44 2.84 -68.13 -27.70
C ASP A 44 3.30 -67.83 -29.14
N ASP A 45 4.37 -68.49 -29.59
CA ASP A 45 4.95 -68.44 -30.94
C ASP A 45 5.42 -67.02 -31.33
N ASP A 46 5.86 -66.19 -30.38
CA ASP A 46 6.30 -64.81 -30.63
C ASP A 46 7.81 -64.68 -30.92
N GLY A 47 8.59 -65.73 -30.67
CA GLY A 47 10.04 -65.78 -30.88
C GLY A 47 10.87 -65.54 -29.63
N LEU A 48 10.25 -65.39 -28.46
CA LEU A 48 10.89 -65.28 -27.15
C LEU A 48 10.69 -66.57 -26.35
N ILE A 49 11.75 -67.02 -25.68
CA ILE A 49 11.70 -68.26 -24.91
C ILE A 49 11.22 -68.00 -23.48
N GLU A 50 10.21 -68.73 -23.01
CA GLU A 50 9.68 -68.52 -21.65
C GLU A 50 10.62 -69.00 -20.53
N ILE A 51 10.86 -68.07 -19.61
CA ILE A 51 11.58 -68.27 -18.35
C ILE A 51 10.55 -68.35 -17.21
N ASN A 52 10.39 -69.55 -16.66
CA ASN A 52 9.36 -69.86 -15.66
C ASN A 52 9.90 -70.01 -14.24
N ASP A 53 11.22 -70.15 -14.07
CA ASP A 53 11.88 -70.21 -12.77
C ASP A 53 13.35 -69.80 -12.86
N LEU A 54 14.04 -69.76 -11.70
CA LEU A 54 15.47 -69.44 -11.63
C LEU A 54 16.36 -70.45 -12.38
N GLY A 55 15.89 -71.68 -12.57
CA GLY A 55 16.61 -72.71 -13.32
C GLY A 55 16.64 -72.44 -14.82
N ASP A 56 15.53 -71.96 -15.38
CA ASP A 56 15.48 -71.45 -16.75
C ASP A 56 16.36 -70.20 -16.89
N LEU A 57 16.25 -69.27 -15.93
CA LEU A 57 17.02 -68.03 -15.92
C LEU A 57 18.53 -68.30 -15.92
N ASP A 58 18.99 -69.24 -15.09
CA ASP A 58 20.40 -69.64 -15.03
C ASP A 58 20.88 -70.33 -16.31
N GLU A 59 19.98 -70.99 -17.05
CA GLU A 59 20.34 -71.69 -18.28
C GLU A 59 20.67 -70.72 -19.44
N ILE A 60 20.16 -69.48 -19.41
CA ILE A 60 20.45 -68.42 -20.41
C ILE A 60 21.96 -68.26 -20.65
N ARG A 61 22.78 -68.49 -19.62
CA ARG A 61 24.25 -68.45 -19.71
C ARG A 61 24.85 -69.33 -20.80
N ASN A 62 24.19 -70.45 -21.08
CA ASN A 62 24.70 -71.45 -22.00
C ASN A 62 24.37 -71.10 -23.47
N ASP A 63 23.44 -70.19 -23.69
CA ASP A 63 23.12 -69.60 -25.00
C ASP A 63 22.67 -68.14 -24.84
N THR A 64 23.63 -67.21 -24.90
CA THR A 64 23.38 -65.78 -24.69
C THR A 64 22.82 -65.07 -25.93
N THR A 65 22.45 -65.83 -26.98
CA THR A 65 21.87 -65.32 -28.23
C THR A 65 20.35 -65.46 -28.30
N GLY A 66 19.72 -66.08 -27.30
CA GLY A 66 18.26 -66.27 -27.29
C GLY A 66 17.75 -67.35 -28.23
N SER A 67 18.65 -68.17 -28.81
CA SER A 67 18.28 -69.13 -29.84
C SER A 67 17.79 -70.48 -29.31
N THR A 68 18.20 -70.84 -28.10
CA THR A 68 17.89 -72.12 -27.43
C THR A 68 17.85 -71.98 -25.92
N LEU A 69 17.11 -72.88 -25.26
CA LEU A 69 17.17 -73.11 -23.81
C LEU A 69 17.38 -74.61 -23.57
N TYR A 70 18.30 -74.97 -22.67
CA TYR A 70 18.78 -76.34 -22.49
C TYR A 70 19.21 -77.00 -23.81
N THR A 71 19.81 -76.24 -24.74
CA THR A 71 20.22 -76.64 -26.09
C THR A 71 19.08 -77.09 -27.03
N SER A 72 17.83 -76.74 -26.72
CA SER A 72 16.66 -76.99 -27.56
C SER A 72 16.01 -75.68 -28.01
N ASN A 73 15.42 -75.71 -29.21
CA ASN A 73 14.55 -74.66 -29.76
C ASN A 73 13.17 -75.23 -30.14
N ASP A 74 12.78 -76.35 -29.49
CA ASP A 74 11.44 -76.91 -29.67
C ASP A 74 10.40 -75.87 -29.23
N GLY A 75 9.48 -75.49 -30.10
CA GLY A 75 8.49 -74.42 -29.84
C GLY A 75 8.70 -73.19 -30.70
N CYS A 76 9.97 -72.81 -30.93
CA CYS A 76 10.29 -71.59 -31.66
C CYS A 76 9.66 -71.50 -33.07
N PRO A 77 9.25 -70.29 -33.50
CA PRO A 77 8.79 -69.98 -34.85
C PRO A 77 9.75 -70.42 -35.97
N VAL A 78 9.25 -70.38 -37.21
CA VAL A 78 10.02 -70.81 -38.40
C VAL A 78 11.33 -70.04 -38.57
N ASP A 79 11.35 -68.78 -38.15
CA ASP A 79 12.51 -67.89 -38.23
C ASP A 79 13.48 -68.07 -37.04
N GLY A 80 13.11 -68.89 -36.04
CA GLY A 80 13.86 -69.16 -34.81
C GLY A 80 13.45 -68.25 -33.66
N CYS A 81 13.86 -68.61 -32.44
CA CYS A 81 13.81 -67.71 -31.29
C CYS A 81 15.03 -66.77 -31.29
N PHE A 82 14.85 -65.59 -30.72
CA PHE A 82 15.84 -64.51 -30.68
C PHE A 82 15.93 -63.82 -29.31
N GLY A 83 15.33 -64.39 -28.29
CA GLY A 83 15.29 -63.79 -26.96
C GLY A 83 14.64 -64.67 -25.91
N PHE A 84 14.44 -64.08 -24.76
CA PHE A 84 13.84 -64.68 -23.58
C PHE A 84 12.77 -63.76 -23.03
N GLU A 85 11.73 -64.34 -22.45
CA GLU A 85 10.70 -63.59 -21.73
C GLU A 85 10.38 -64.19 -20.37
N LEU A 86 10.14 -63.33 -19.37
CA LEU A 86 9.65 -63.77 -18.07
C LEU A 86 8.15 -64.05 -18.14
N THR A 87 7.72 -65.13 -17.47
CA THR A 87 6.29 -65.48 -17.32
C THR A 87 5.79 -65.39 -15.88
N THR A 88 6.69 -65.09 -14.95
CA THR A 88 6.41 -65.02 -13.51
C THR A 88 7.50 -64.21 -12.81
N ASP A 89 7.15 -63.68 -11.64
CA ASP A 89 8.14 -63.16 -10.69
C ASP A 89 9.09 -64.28 -10.26
N LEU A 90 10.35 -63.92 -10.06
CA LEU A 90 11.41 -64.80 -9.61
C LEU A 90 12.00 -64.27 -8.30
N ASP A 91 12.34 -65.14 -7.34
CA ASP A 91 12.86 -64.72 -6.04
C ASP A 91 14.08 -65.54 -5.65
N PHE A 92 15.21 -64.85 -5.46
CA PHE A 92 16.48 -65.45 -5.05
C PHE A 92 16.51 -65.88 -3.58
N ASP A 93 15.63 -65.34 -2.71
CA ASP A 93 15.37 -65.90 -1.38
C ASP A 93 14.44 -67.11 -1.53
N THR A 94 14.96 -68.19 -2.13
CA THR A 94 14.18 -69.36 -2.53
C THR A 94 13.51 -70.08 -1.36
N ASN A 95 13.99 -69.84 -0.15
CA ASN A 95 13.48 -70.45 1.06
C ASN A 95 12.49 -69.51 1.82
N GLY A 96 12.51 -68.21 1.50
CA GLY A 96 11.58 -67.18 1.97
C GLY A 96 11.76 -66.83 3.45
N ASP A 97 12.98 -66.97 3.99
CA ASP A 97 13.27 -66.68 5.40
C ASP A 97 13.82 -65.27 5.63
N GLY A 98 14.02 -64.49 4.56
CA GLY A 98 14.51 -63.12 4.60
C GLY A 98 16.02 -63.02 4.82
N GLU A 99 16.77 -64.09 4.59
CA GLU A 99 18.24 -64.11 4.66
C GLU A 99 18.82 -64.75 3.38
N MET A 100 19.75 -64.08 2.70
CA MET A 100 20.50 -64.71 1.59
C MET A 100 21.61 -65.60 2.17
N ASP A 101 21.44 -66.93 2.11
CA ASP A 101 22.36 -67.87 2.75
C ASP A 101 22.56 -69.22 2.02
N GLU A 102 23.22 -70.19 2.68
CA GLU A 102 23.53 -71.51 2.10
C GLU A 102 22.33 -72.41 1.81
N ASN A 103 21.13 -72.02 2.24
CA ASN A 103 19.87 -72.70 1.96
C ASN A 103 19.20 -72.18 0.69
N ASP A 104 19.71 -71.13 0.06
CA ASP A 104 19.19 -70.58 -1.17
C ASP A 104 19.88 -71.13 -2.42
N ASP A 105 19.08 -71.40 -3.45
CA ASP A 105 19.62 -71.68 -4.77
C ASP A 105 20.42 -70.46 -5.25
N TYR A 106 21.50 -70.71 -6.00
CA TYR A 106 22.38 -69.67 -6.54
C TYR A 106 23.12 -68.80 -5.50
N TRP A 107 23.14 -69.16 -4.21
CA TRP A 107 24.05 -68.55 -3.21
C TRP A 107 25.54 -68.68 -3.56
N ASN A 108 25.90 -69.75 -4.28
CA ASN A 108 27.24 -70.01 -4.84
C ASN A 108 28.40 -69.86 -3.84
N GLY A 109 28.17 -70.21 -2.58
CA GLY A 109 29.18 -70.14 -1.52
C GLY A 109 29.47 -68.71 -1.04
N GLY A 110 28.49 -67.81 -1.15
CA GLY A 110 28.55 -66.43 -0.69
C GLY A 110 28.89 -65.41 -1.77
N THR A 111 29.00 -65.84 -3.03
CA THR A 111 29.15 -64.93 -4.17
C THR A 111 27.82 -64.59 -4.83
N GLY A 112 26.76 -65.34 -4.53
CA GLY A 112 25.46 -65.15 -5.15
C GLY A 112 25.44 -65.47 -6.65
N TRP A 113 24.52 -64.82 -7.35
CA TRP A 113 24.33 -64.94 -8.79
C TRP A 113 25.64 -64.68 -9.54
N LEU A 114 25.92 -65.54 -10.51
CA LEU A 114 27.04 -65.38 -11.43
C LEU A 114 26.59 -64.44 -12.56
N PRO A 115 27.31 -63.39 -12.96
CA PRO A 115 26.82 -62.55 -14.06
C PRO A 115 26.66 -63.33 -15.39
N ILE A 116 25.59 -63.07 -16.14
CA ILE A 116 25.43 -63.60 -17.52
C ILE A 116 26.43 -62.89 -18.45
N GLY A 117 26.97 -63.58 -19.44
CA GLY A 117 27.81 -62.96 -20.46
C GLY A 117 29.31 -62.83 -20.14
N ASN A 118 29.73 -63.21 -18.94
CA ASN A 118 31.14 -63.30 -18.59
C ASN A 118 31.73 -64.66 -18.99
N ALA A 119 32.69 -64.67 -19.92
CA ALA A 119 33.43 -65.89 -20.27
C ALA A 119 34.52 -66.19 -19.22
N ASP A 120 34.41 -67.36 -18.59
CA ASP A 120 35.36 -68.02 -17.67
C ASP A 120 36.06 -67.14 -16.62
N LEU A 121 35.76 -67.38 -15.34
CA LEU A 121 36.34 -66.66 -14.19
C LEU A 121 37.87 -66.70 -14.15
N ASP A 122 38.50 -67.66 -14.84
CA ASP A 122 39.96 -67.87 -14.90
C ASP A 122 40.64 -67.26 -16.16
N ASP A 123 39.90 -66.81 -17.19
CA ASP A 123 40.47 -66.19 -18.41
C ASP A 123 39.54 -65.11 -19.03
N PRO A 124 39.62 -63.85 -18.55
CA PRO A 124 38.77 -62.74 -19.01
C PRO A 124 39.01 -62.28 -20.46
N LEU A 125 39.88 -62.97 -21.22
CA LEU A 125 40.16 -62.71 -22.64
C LEU A 125 39.76 -63.89 -23.54
N ALA A 126 39.18 -64.95 -22.98
CA ALA A 126 38.73 -66.13 -23.72
C ALA A 126 37.34 -65.94 -24.37
N GLY A 127 37.21 -64.95 -25.26
CA GLY A 127 36.27 -64.92 -26.40
C GLY A 127 34.75 -65.06 -26.17
N ASN A 128 34.05 -63.93 -26.36
CA ASN A 128 32.67 -63.76 -26.84
C ASN A 128 31.61 -64.74 -26.33
N ASN A 129 31.04 -64.46 -25.15
CA ASN A 129 29.70 -64.94 -24.81
C ASN A 129 28.83 -63.83 -24.25
N ALA A 130 29.06 -62.56 -24.65
CA ALA A 130 28.22 -61.44 -24.21
C ALA A 130 26.75 -61.70 -24.53
N PHE A 131 25.86 -61.10 -23.73
CA PHE A 131 24.43 -61.16 -23.97
C PHE A 131 24.07 -60.34 -25.22
N ALA A 132 23.48 -61.02 -26.21
CA ALA A 132 23.24 -60.50 -27.55
C ALA A 132 21.84 -60.92 -28.04
N ALA A 133 20.82 -60.71 -27.20
CA ALA A 133 19.44 -61.13 -27.44
C ALA A 133 18.43 -60.11 -26.88
N ILE A 134 17.14 -60.40 -27.05
CA ILE A 134 16.05 -59.69 -26.35
C ILE A 134 15.82 -60.35 -24.98
N PHE A 135 15.70 -59.54 -23.93
CA PHE A 135 15.21 -59.94 -22.62
C PHE A 135 13.96 -59.12 -22.29
N GLU A 136 12.81 -59.74 -22.38
CA GLU A 136 11.49 -59.15 -22.09
C GLU A 136 11.05 -59.56 -20.68
N GLY A 137 10.86 -58.60 -19.80
CA GLY A 137 10.41 -58.89 -18.44
C GLY A 137 8.90 -59.01 -18.30
N ASN A 138 8.10 -58.53 -19.27
CA ASN A 138 6.63 -58.50 -19.19
C ASN A 138 6.10 -57.85 -17.88
N ASP A 139 6.82 -56.84 -17.37
CA ASP A 139 6.63 -56.18 -16.07
C ASP A 139 6.73 -57.10 -14.84
N TYR A 140 7.32 -58.30 -14.98
CA TYR A 140 7.63 -59.18 -13.85
C TYR A 140 8.86 -58.70 -13.07
N THR A 141 8.88 -59.04 -11.78
CA THR A 141 9.93 -58.64 -10.85
C THR A 141 10.87 -59.81 -10.54
N ILE A 142 12.17 -59.53 -10.58
CA ILE A 142 13.24 -60.38 -10.04
C ILE A 142 13.59 -59.86 -8.64
N TYR A 143 13.15 -60.59 -7.63
CA TYR A 143 13.37 -60.27 -6.23
C TYR A 143 14.74 -60.75 -5.70
N ASN A 144 15.33 -59.93 -4.84
CA ASN A 144 16.45 -60.29 -3.97
C ASN A 144 17.73 -60.70 -4.70
N LEU A 145 18.01 -60.11 -5.86
CA LEU A 145 19.24 -60.39 -6.62
C LEU A 145 20.48 -60.10 -5.76
N TYR A 146 21.23 -61.16 -5.43
CA TYR A 146 22.45 -61.06 -4.64
C TYR A 146 23.68 -61.38 -5.48
N ILE A 147 24.62 -60.45 -5.58
CA ILE A 147 25.89 -60.62 -6.30
C ILE A 147 27.04 -60.09 -5.43
N ARG A 148 28.10 -60.90 -5.32
CA ARG A 148 29.31 -60.50 -4.59
C ARG A 148 30.58 -61.02 -5.23
N SER A 149 31.51 -60.10 -5.48
CA SER A 149 32.85 -60.43 -5.97
C SER A 149 33.64 -61.33 -4.98
N LYS A 150 34.44 -62.25 -5.53
CA LYS A 150 35.26 -63.21 -4.77
C LYS A 150 36.42 -62.59 -3.97
N GLY A 151 36.74 -61.32 -4.21
CA GLY A 151 37.78 -60.59 -3.47
C GLY A 151 39.21 -61.08 -3.72
N ASP A 152 39.44 -61.82 -4.80
CA ASP A 152 40.72 -62.41 -5.22
C ASP A 152 41.46 -61.56 -6.29
N ASN A 153 41.09 -60.29 -6.43
CA ASN A 153 41.54 -59.34 -7.45
C ASN A 153 41.14 -59.68 -8.90
N THR A 154 40.21 -60.62 -9.15
CA THR A 154 39.65 -60.79 -10.50
C THR A 154 38.81 -59.57 -10.87
N LEU A 155 39.19 -58.87 -11.94
CA LEU A 155 38.40 -57.79 -12.53
C LEU A 155 37.35 -58.42 -13.44
N GLN A 156 36.09 -58.36 -13.02
CA GLN A 156 34.94 -58.87 -13.77
C GLN A 156 33.85 -57.82 -13.76
N ALA A 157 33.12 -57.73 -14.87
CA ALA A 157 31.94 -56.88 -14.93
C ALA A 157 30.82 -57.52 -14.12
N MET A 158 30.29 -56.78 -13.16
CA MET A 158 29.33 -57.29 -12.18
C MET A 158 27.95 -56.70 -12.47
N GLY A 159 26.95 -57.57 -12.54
CA GLY A 159 25.54 -57.25 -12.72
C GLY A 159 24.74 -58.51 -13.02
N PHE A 160 23.41 -58.39 -13.09
CA PHE A 160 22.55 -59.48 -13.55
C PHE A 160 23.10 -60.08 -14.86
N ILE A 161 23.41 -59.19 -15.79
CA ILE A 161 24.22 -59.43 -16.97
C ILE A 161 25.56 -58.71 -16.78
N GLY A 162 26.66 -59.46 -16.78
CA GLY A 162 28.00 -58.90 -16.69
C GLY A 162 28.40 -58.15 -17.95
N GLN A 163 28.15 -58.74 -19.12
CA GLN A 163 28.46 -58.14 -20.41
C GLN A 163 27.30 -58.30 -21.39
N SER A 164 26.80 -57.19 -21.93
CA SER A 164 25.87 -57.13 -23.05
C SER A 164 26.55 -56.49 -24.25
N GLN A 165 26.34 -57.06 -25.44
CA GLN A 165 26.90 -56.55 -26.68
C GLN A 165 25.92 -56.74 -27.84
N ALA A 166 25.76 -55.73 -28.69
CA ALA A 166 25.08 -55.84 -29.98
C ALA A 166 25.58 -57.05 -30.79
N VAL A 167 24.67 -57.62 -31.59
CA VAL A 167 24.94 -58.82 -32.41
C VAL A 167 26.01 -58.53 -33.48
N ASP A 168 26.06 -57.29 -33.96
CA ASP A 168 27.05 -56.81 -34.91
C ASP A 168 27.99 -55.74 -34.31
N ALA A 169 29.11 -55.49 -34.99
CA ALA A 169 30.13 -54.56 -34.53
C ALA A 169 29.79 -53.08 -34.78
N ASP A 170 28.76 -52.79 -35.56
CA ASP A 170 28.32 -51.44 -35.94
C ASP A 170 27.08 -51.01 -35.13
N ALA A 171 26.59 -51.87 -34.22
CA ALA A 171 25.37 -51.74 -33.42
C ALA A 171 24.07 -51.54 -34.25
N GLU A 172 23.96 -52.16 -35.44
CA GLU A 172 22.71 -52.12 -36.23
C GLU A 172 21.64 -53.09 -35.66
N GLU A 173 22.07 -54.15 -34.98
CA GLU A 173 21.23 -55.10 -34.23
C GLU A 173 21.57 -55.06 -32.73
N PRO A 174 20.99 -54.11 -31.96
CA PRO A 174 21.28 -53.95 -30.53
C PRO A 174 20.68 -55.07 -29.68
N SER A 175 21.24 -55.28 -28.50
CA SER A 175 20.61 -56.08 -27.45
C SER A 175 19.49 -55.29 -26.79
N TYR A 176 18.35 -55.91 -26.51
CA TYR A 176 17.22 -55.25 -25.86
C TYR A 176 16.99 -55.86 -24.47
N ILE A 177 16.84 -55.01 -23.46
CA ILE A 177 16.45 -55.43 -22.11
C ILE A 177 15.32 -54.51 -21.66
N GLN A 178 14.12 -55.05 -21.47
CA GLN A 178 12.93 -54.21 -21.31
C GLN A 178 11.89 -54.78 -20.36
N ASN A 179 11.10 -53.89 -19.75
CA ASN A 179 9.95 -54.18 -18.87
C ASN A 179 10.28 -55.18 -17.74
N VAL A 180 11.44 -55.03 -17.08
CA VAL A 180 11.87 -55.91 -16.00
C VAL A 180 12.24 -55.10 -14.76
N HIS A 181 11.88 -55.61 -13.59
CA HIS A 181 12.08 -54.92 -12.32
C HIS A 181 12.97 -55.72 -11.37
N PHE A 182 13.94 -55.07 -10.71
CA PHE A 182 14.83 -55.69 -9.73
C PHE A 182 14.59 -55.06 -8.36
N HIS A 183 13.82 -55.74 -7.52
CA HIS A 183 13.41 -55.23 -6.21
C HIS A 183 13.71 -56.22 -5.09
N GLY A 184 13.38 -55.86 -3.86
CA GLY A 184 13.44 -56.75 -2.71
C GLY A 184 14.51 -56.32 -1.71
N PRO A 185 14.26 -56.48 -0.40
CA PRO A 185 15.09 -55.92 0.65
C PRO A 185 16.50 -56.51 0.73
N LEU A 186 16.75 -57.61 0.02
CA LEU A 186 18.06 -58.29 -0.01
C LEU A 186 18.83 -58.04 -1.31
N THR A 187 18.26 -57.27 -2.26
CA THR A 187 18.91 -56.96 -3.53
C THR A 187 20.19 -56.17 -3.30
N SER A 188 21.32 -56.79 -3.64
CA SER A 188 22.64 -56.26 -3.33
C SER A 188 23.67 -56.73 -4.34
N VAL A 189 24.37 -55.78 -4.96
CA VAL A 189 25.43 -56.05 -5.95
C VAL A 189 26.74 -55.43 -5.49
N SER A 190 27.75 -56.26 -5.30
CA SER A 190 29.07 -55.81 -4.87
C SER A 190 30.18 -56.28 -5.80
N GLY A 191 30.98 -55.32 -6.26
CA GLY A 191 32.03 -55.50 -7.24
C GLY A 191 33.38 -54.93 -6.81
N ASN A 192 34.40 -55.17 -7.64
CA ASN A 192 35.75 -54.61 -7.52
C ASN A 192 36.23 -53.96 -8.83
N TYR A 193 35.32 -53.80 -9.81
CA TYR A 193 35.57 -53.24 -11.14
C TYR A 193 34.26 -52.58 -11.65
N VAL A 194 33.98 -52.59 -12.96
CA VAL A 194 32.69 -52.09 -13.51
C VAL A 194 31.51 -52.86 -12.94
N THR A 195 30.59 -52.14 -12.32
CA THR A 195 29.49 -52.71 -11.55
C THR A 195 28.19 -51.94 -11.80
N GLY A 196 27.11 -52.66 -12.10
CA GLY A 196 25.74 -52.15 -12.07
C GLY A 196 24.76 -53.27 -11.76
N THR A 197 23.56 -52.96 -11.27
CA THR A 197 22.62 -54.03 -10.87
C THR A 197 22.13 -54.81 -12.08
N LEU A 198 21.79 -54.11 -13.17
CA LEU A 198 21.38 -54.76 -14.42
C LEU A 198 22.61 -55.17 -15.25
N LEU A 199 23.47 -54.21 -15.57
CA LEU A 199 24.58 -54.38 -16.50
C LEU A 199 25.91 -53.97 -15.88
N GLY A 200 26.90 -54.86 -15.93
CA GLY A 200 28.29 -54.48 -15.63
C GLY A 200 28.88 -53.63 -16.77
N ASN A 201 28.84 -54.16 -17.99
CA ASN A 201 29.30 -53.49 -19.21
C ASN A 201 28.26 -53.69 -20.33
N ALA A 202 27.88 -52.61 -21.00
CA ALA A 202 26.93 -52.57 -22.08
C ALA A 202 27.54 -51.93 -23.33
N THR A 203 27.42 -52.57 -24.49
CA THR A 203 27.86 -52.01 -25.77
C THR A 203 26.80 -52.25 -26.84
N GLY A 204 26.21 -51.22 -27.43
CA GLY A 204 25.13 -51.40 -28.41
C GLY A 204 23.90 -52.08 -27.77
N THR A 205 23.41 -51.53 -26.66
CA THR A 205 22.29 -52.09 -25.88
C THR A 205 21.24 -51.01 -25.66
N ILE A 206 19.97 -51.39 -25.76
CA ILE A 206 18.82 -50.53 -25.46
C ILE A 206 18.13 -51.08 -24.22
N VAL A 207 17.91 -50.21 -23.24
CA VAL A 207 17.24 -50.52 -21.98
C VAL A 207 15.96 -49.67 -21.88
N THR A 208 14.81 -50.31 -21.67
CA THR A 208 13.51 -49.61 -21.66
C THR A 208 12.64 -50.09 -20.50
N ASN A 209 12.05 -49.16 -19.73
CA ASN A 209 11.12 -49.49 -18.64
C ASN A 209 11.72 -50.51 -17.66
N VAL A 210 12.82 -50.14 -17.01
CA VAL A 210 13.51 -50.99 -16.03
C VAL A 210 13.58 -50.26 -14.69
N SER A 211 13.09 -50.89 -13.64
CA SER A 211 13.23 -50.35 -12.29
C SER A 211 14.18 -51.18 -11.43
N VAL A 212 14.94 -50.52 -10.56
CA VAL A 212 15.90 -51.13 -9.66
C VAL A 212 15.80 -50.48 -8.29
N ASP A 213 15.67 -51.28 -7.23
CA ASP A 213 15.90 -50.87 -5.85
C ASP A 213 16.98 -51.79 -5.26
N SER A 214 18.19 -51.24 -5.08
CA SER A 214 19.35 -52.07 -4.73
C SER A 214 20.42 -51.35 -3.91
N TYR A 215 21.15 -52.14 -3.13
CA TYR A 215 22.43 -51.71 -2.55
C TYR A 215 23.59 -52.08 -3.50
N VAL A 216 24.26 -51.10 -4.09
CA VAL A 216 25.37 -51.30 -5.02
C VAL A 216 26.67 -50.79 -4.40
N ASN A 217 27.72 -51.61 -4.37
CA ASN A 217 28.98 -51.24 -3.73
C ASN A 217 30.21 -51.69 -4.52
N SER A 218 30.99 -50.73 -5.06
CA SER A 218 32.23 -50.98 -5.81
C SER A 218 33.21 -49.81 -5.68
N PRO A 219 33.99 -49.71 -4.59
CA PRO A 219 34.92 -48.59 -4.37
C PRO A 219 36.16 -48.61 -5.30
N GLY A 220 36.33 -49.67 -6.10
CA GLY A 220 37.54 -49.92 -6.90
C GLY A 220 37.38 -49.72 -8.41
N GLY A 221 36.18 -49.41 -8.90
CA GLY A 221 35.93 -49.23 -10.32
C GLY A 221 34.64 -48.44 -10.58
N PRO A 222 34.35 -48.14 -11.86
CA PRO A 222 33.15 -47.39 -12.23
C PRO A 222 31.88 -48.12 -11.78
N ILE A 223 30.91 -47.35 -11.30
CA ILE A 223 29.70 -47.91 -10.71
C ILE A 223 28.49 -47.08 -11.13
N GLY A 224 27.44 -47.76 -11.59
CA GLY A 224 26.10 -47.22 -11.72
C GLY A 224 25.13 -48.05 -10.91
N GLY A 225 24.02 -47.49 -10.45
CA GLY A 225 22.94 -48.29 -9.87
C GLY A 225 22.35 -49.26 -10.89
N LEU A 226 22.25 -48.85 -12.16
CA LEU A 226 21.76 -49.68 -13.25
C LEU A 226 22.89 -50.27 -14.10
N ILE A 227 23.81 -49.42 -14.60
CA ILE A 227 24.84 -49.78 -15.59
C ILE A 227 26.23 -49.31 -15.12
N GLY A 228 27.22 -50.20 -15.05
CA GLY A 228 28.59 -49.80 -14.68
C GLY A 228 29.32 -49.00 -15.77
N TYR A 229 29.34 -49.51 -16.99
CA TYR A 229 29.95 -48.87 -18.17
C TYR A 229 29.07 -49.07 -19.40
N ALA A 230 28.88 -48.01 -20.19
CA ALA A 230 28.06 -48.01 -21.38
C ALA A 230 28.77 -47.38 -22.59
N GLN A 231 28.62 -48.01 -23.75
CA GLN A 231 29.07 -47.48 -25.03
C GLN A 231 27.99 -47.72 -26.11
N VAL A 232 27.51 -46.67 -26.79
CA VAL A 232 26.40 -46.79 -27.76
C VAL A 232 25.17 -47.41 -27.08
N VAL A 233 24.64 -46.73 -26.06
CA VAL A 233 23.54 -47.22 -25.23
C VAL A 233 22.42 -46.19 -25.16
N GLU A 234 21.19 -46.69 -25.26
CA GLU A 234 19.99 -45.89 -25.01
C GLU A 234 19.28 -46.44 -23.77
N VAL A 235 18.89 -45.55 -22.86
CA VAL A 235 18.08 -45.86 -21.68
C VAL A 235 16.83 -45.00 -21.70
N SER A 236 15.65 -45.61 -21.56
CA SER A 236 14.36 -44.94 -21.50
C SER A 236 13.49 -45.51 -20.37
N GLY A 237 12.74 -44.68 -19.64
CA GLY A 237 11.83 -45.18 -18.60
C GLY A 237 12.53 -45.88 -17.44
N ALA A 238 13.79 -45.57 -17.14
CA ALA A 238 14.52 -46.23 -16.05
C ALA A 238 14.25 -45.56 -14.70
N GLN A 239 14.02 -46.37 -13.66
CA GLN A 239 13.74 -45.90 -12.30
C GLN A 239 14.74 -46.54 -11.34
N VAL A 240 15.65 -45.76 -10.75
CA VAL A 240 16.75 -46.32 -9.94
C VAL A 240 16.73 -45.78 -8.52
N MET A 241 16.64 -46.68 -7.54
CA MET A 241 16.51 -46.40 -6.12
C MET A 241 17.50 -47.23 -5.30
N GLY A 242 17.65 -46.87 -4.02
CA GLY A 242 18.54 -47.54 -3.07
C GLY A 242 19.83 -46.76 -2.84
N VAL A 243 20.95 -47.46 -2.65
CA VAL A 243 22.22 -46.83 -2.24
C VAL A 243 23.33 -47.24 -3.19
N VAL A 244 24.09 -46.27 -3.70
CA VAL A 244 25.26 -46.49 -4.56
C VAL A 244 26.51 -46.02 -3.83
N ASN A 245 27.40 -46.95 -3.49
CA ASN A 245 28.66 -46.68 -2.79
C ASN A 245 29.86 -47.01 -3.70
N GLY A 246 30.43 -45.96 -4.29
CA GLY A 246 31.46 -46.00 -5.30
C GLY A 246 32.80 -45.41 -4.89
N GLY A 247 33.67 -45.30 -5.88
CA GLY A 247 34.94 -44.58 -5.81
C GLY A 247 34.95 -43.47 -6.86
N SER A 248 35.85 -43.57 -7.84
CA SER A 248 35.82 -42.70 -9.03
C SER A 248 34.76 -43.18 -10.05
N ASN A 249 34.13 -42.23 -10.75
CA ASN A 249 33.10 -42.46 -11.78
C ASN A 249 31.87 -43.17 -11.22
N THR A 250 31.21 -42.49 -10.30
CA THR A 250 30.05 -43.01 -9.56
C THR A 250 28.79 -42.32 -10.06
N GLY A 251 27.88 -43.07 -10.67
CA GLY A 251 26.57 -42.58 -11.10
C GLY A 251 25.42 -43.26 -10.38
N GLY A 252 24.30 -42.57 -10.17
CA GLY A 252 23.07 -43.21 -9.69
C GLY A 252 22.50 -44.19 -10.71
N LEU A 253 22.46 -43.82 -11.99
CA LEU A 253 22.07 -44.72 -13.08
C LEU A 253 23.28 -45.40 -13.72
N MET A 254 24.28 -44.61 -14.13
CA MET A 254 25.39 -45.05 -14.97
C MET A 254 26.75 -44.54 -14.47
N GLY A 255 27.73 -45.44 -14.32
CA GLY A 255 29.09 -45.04 -13.92
C GLY A 255 29.83 -44.25 -15.00
N ILE A 256 30.06 -44.87 -16.16
CA ILE A 256 30.69 -44.26 -17.33
C ILE A 256 29.81 -44.42 -18.58
N GLY A 257 29.69 -43.35 -19.38
CA GLY A 257 29.01 -43.36 -20.68
C GLY A 257 29.83 -42.78 -21.85
N GLU A 258 29.69 -43.39 -23.03
CA GLU A 258 30.20 -42.92 -24.33
C GLU A 258 29.14 -43.19 -25.41
N ASP A 259 28.75 -42.18 -26.20
CA ASP A 259 27.62 -42.28 -27.15
C ASP A 259 26.34 -42.79 -26.45
N VAL A 260 25.90 -42.07 -25.41
CA VAL A 260 24.78 -42.49 -24.55
C VAL A 260 23.63 -41.51 -24.67
N ARG A 261 22.41 -42.07 -24.77
CA ARG A 261 21.15 -41.34 -24.68
C ARG A 261 20.33 -41.82 -23.49
N ILE A 262 19.88 -40.91 -22.64
CA ILE A 262 19.01 -41.20 -21.49
C ILE A 262 17.77 -40.29 -21.61
N LEU A 263 16.60 -40.91 -21.58
CA LEU A 263 15.30 -40.27 -21.75
C LEU A 263 14.35 -40.72 -20.65
N ASP A 264 13.45 -39.87 -20.19
CA ASP A 264 12.28 -40.29 -19.40
C ASP A 264 12.67 -41.15 -18.19
N SER A 265 13.79 -40.83 -17.53
CA SER A 265 14.41 -41.71 -16.52
C SER A 265 14.75 -40.94 -15.26
N PHE A 266 14.67 -41.58 -14.10
CA PHE A 266 14.97 -40.92 -12.84
C PHE A 266 15.73 -41.79 -11.85
N THR A 267 16.44 -41.10 -10.96
CA THR A 267 17.18 -41.70 -9.86
C THR A 267 16.78 -41.07 -8.53
N MET A 268 16.63 -41.89 -7.49
CA MET A 268 16.39 -41.48 -6.10
C MET A 268 17.43 -42.13 -5.17
N ASN A 269 18.61 -42.41 -5.71
CA ASN A 269 19.66 -43.09 -4.98
C ASN A 269 20.31 -42.15 -3.96
N GLN A 270 20.67 -42.70 -2.79
CA GLN A 270 21.72 -42.08 -1.98
C GLN A 270 23.09 -42.46 -2.56
N ILE A 271 23.86 -41.48 -3.00
CA ILE A 271 25.09 -41.69 -3.76
C ILE A 271 26.29 -41.24 -2.93
N PHE A 272 27.29 -42.12 -2.82
CA PHE A 272 28.57 -41.86 -2.18
C PHE A 272 29.70 -42.20 -3.16
N GLY A 273 30.51 -41.23 -3.53
CA GLY A 273 31.68 -41.41 -4.39
C GLY A 273 32.87 -40.55 -3.93
N ASN A 274 33.94 -40.55 -4.73
CA ASN A 274 35.11 -39.69 -4.51
C ASN A 274 35.28 -38.67 -5.65
N GLU A 275 35.43 -39.13 -6.90
CA GLU A 275 35.74 -38.27 -8.06
C GLU A 275 34.76 -38.56 -9.19
N SER A 276 34.25 -37.53 -9.87
CA SER A 276 33.24 -37.65 -10.93
C SER A 276 31.98 -38.38 -10.44
N VAL A 277 31.21 -37.69 -9.61
CA VAL A 277 30.01 -38.23 -8.95
C VAL A 277 28.77 -37.53 -9.50
N GLY A 278 27.83 -38.30 -10.05
CA GLY A 278 26.61 -37.76 -10.67
C GLY A 278 25.35 -38.53 -10.29
N GLY A 279 24.21 -37.84 -10.21
CA GLY A 279 22.92 -38.49 -9.92
C GLY A 279 22.46 -39.44 -11.01
N ILE A 280 22.75 -39.13 -12.28
CA ILE A 280 22.47 -40.00 -13.42
C ILE A 280 23.78 -40.60 -13.95
N ILE A 281 24.74 -39.78 -14.39
CA ILE A 281 26.03 -40.23 -14.94
C ILE A 281 27.21 -39.73 -14.10
N GLY A 282 28.09 -40.62 -13.67
CA GLY A 282 29.35 -40.23 -13.02
C GLY A 282 30.30 -39.52 -13.98
N TYR A 283 30.76 -40.24 -15.00
CA TYR A 283 31.70 -39.72 -16.01
C TYR A 283 31.19 -39.92 -17.44
N ALA A 284 31.10 -38.83 -18.18
CA ALA A 284 30.64 -38.74 -19.56
C ALA A 284 31.82 -38.48 -20.51
N SER A 285 32.06 -39.40 -21.45
CA SER A 285 33.18 -39.30 -22.40
C SER A 285 32.84 -38.41 -23.59
N ASP A 286 31.92 -38.80 -24.48
CA ASP A 286 31.57 -38.05 -25.69
C ASP A 286 30.14 -38.39 -26.12
N ASN A 287 29.49 -37.44 -26.82
CA ASN A 287 28.16 -37.56 -27.41
C ASN A 287 27.09 -38.06 -26.43
N ILE A 288 26.90 -37.30 -25.35
CA ILE A 288 25.90 -37.58 -24.33
C ILE A 288 24.64 -36.75 -24.56
N GLU A 289 23.47 -37.37 -24.47
CA GLU A 289 22.17 -36.72 -24.48
C GLU A 289 21.36 -37.21 -23.27
N ILE A 290 21.08 -36.31 -22.33
CA ILE A 290 20.16 -36.57 -21.22
C ILE A 290 18.98 -35.61 -21.39
N SER A 291 17.77 -36.15 -21.47
CA SER A 291 16.56 -35.32 -21.44
C SER A 291 15.42 -35.95 -20.65
N THR A 292 14.46 -35.11 -20.25
CA THR A 292 13.24 -35.54 -19.53
C THR A 292 13.56 -36.47 -18.35
N SER A 293 14.62 -36.15 -17.61
CA SER A 293 15.19 -37.03 -16.60
C SER A 293 15.57 -36.27 -15.33
N PHE A 294 15.54 -36.92 -14.18
CA PHE A 294 15.84 -36.22 -12.91
C PHE A 294 16.57 -37.07 -11.88
N SER A 295 17.17 -36.41 -10.90
CA SER A 295 17.83 -37.04 -9.74
C SER A 295 17.34 -36.41 -8.44
N ALA A 296 16.64 -37.17 -7.60
CA ALA A 296 16.06 -36.65 -6.36
C ALA A 296 16.86 -37.02 -5.09
N GLY A 297 17.75 -38.02 -5.15
CA GLY A 297 18.48 -38.48 -3.97
C GLY A 297 19.75 -37.69 -3.64
N ASP A 298 20.14 -37.69 -2.35
CA ASP A 298 21.37 -37.05 -1.85
C ASP A 298 22.65 -37.57 -2.53
N ILE A 299 23.57 -36.66 -2.84
CA ILE A 299 24.83 -36.96 -3.50
C ILE A 299 26.00 -36.44 -2.67
N ARG A 300 26.94 -37.33 -2.35
CA ARG A 300 28.20 -36.96 -1.69
C ARG A 300 29.41 -37.42 -2.50
N GLY A 301 30.32 -36.50 -2.80
CA GLY A 301 31.59 -36.73 -3.48
C GLY A 301 32.72 -35.89 -2.91
N ASP A 302 33.91 -35.97 -3.50
CA ASP A 302 35.04 -35.08 -3.21
C ASP A 302 35.24 -34.10 -4.38
N ASP A 303 35.50 -34.60 -5.59
CA ASP A 303 35.80 -33.80 -6.80
C ASP A 303 34.79 -34.07 -7.94
N ASP A 304 34.45 -33.04 -8.72
CA ASP A 304 33.55 -33.09 -9.90
C ASP A 304 32.17 -33.70 -9.54
N VAL A 305 31.42 -33.00 -8.69
CA VAL A 305 30.14 -33.49 -8.15
C VAL A 305 28.97 -32.73 -8.78
N GLY A 306 28.01 -33.45 -9.38
CA GLY A 306 26.83 -32.83 -9.99
C GLY A 306 25.52 -33.59 -9.77
N GLY A 307 24.40 -32.86 -9.74
CA GLY A 307 23.07 -33.45 -9.53
C GLY A 307 22.66 -34.44 -10.62
N ILE A 308 22.99 -34.17 -11.88
CA ILE A 308 22.72 -35.06 -13.01
C ILE A 308 24.00 -35.74 -13.49
N MET A 309 25.08 -34.97 -13.64
CA MET A 309 26.34 -35.45 -14.22
C MET A 309 27.54 -34.96 -13.40
N GLY A 310 28.48 -35.85 -13.09
CA GLY A 310 29.71 -35.46 -12.39
C GLY A 310 30.69 -34.73 -13.30
N HIS A 311 31.17 -35.44 -14.33
CA HIS A 311 32.22 -34.95 -15.22
C HIS A 311 31.87 -35.17 -16.70
N LEU A 312 32.06 -34.13 -17.53
CA LEU A 312 31.91 -34.19 -19.00
C LEU A 312 33.25 -33.91 -19.70
N ALA A 313 33.88 -34.94 -20.27
CA ALA A 313 35.19 -34.81 -20.93
C ALA A 313 35.10 -34.38 -22.42
N GLY A 314 33.98 -34.68 -23.06
CA GLY A 314 33.75 -34.46 -24.49
C GLY A 314 32.52 -33.61 -24.75
N THR A 315 31.83 -33.88 -25.85
CA THR A 315 30.56 -33.19 -26.18
C THR A 315 29.37 -33.83 -25.47
N GLY A 316 28.44 -33.02 -25.00
CA GLY A 316 27.22 -33.53 -24.38
C GLY A 316 26.18 -32.45 -24.11
N GLY A 317 24.95 -32.88 -23.87
CA GLY A 317 23.87 -31.98 -23.49
C GLY A 317 22.90 -32.57 -22.47
N ILE A 318 22.35 -31.66 -21.66
CA ILE A 318 21.36 -31.95 -20.63
C ILE A 318 20.19 -30.97 -20.84
N ALA A 319 18.98 -31.48 -21.05
CA ALA A 319 17.82 -30.62 -21.24
C ALA A 319 16.58 -31.17 -20.53
N ASP A 320 15.62 -30.32 -20.19
CA ASP A 320 14.34 -30.77 -19.60
C ASP A 320 14.56 -31.71 -18.40
N SER A 321 15.44 -31.33 -17.48
CA SER A 321 15.96 -32.25 -16.45
C SER A 321 16.27 -31.50 -15.16
N TYR A 322 16.10 -32.14 -14.00
CA TYR A 322 16.27 -31.47 -12.72
C TYR A 322 16.92 -32.33 -11.64
N ALA A 323 17.46 -31.68 -10.61
CA ALA A 323 18.01 -32.35 -9.43
C ALA A 323 17.44 -31.76 -8.15
N LEU A 324 16.90 -32.59 -7.25
CA LEU A 324 16.28 -32.12 -6.00
C LEU A 324 17.16 -32.37 -4.76
N GLY A 325 17.95 -33.44 -4.77
CA GLY A 325 18.70 -33.87 -3.58
C GLY A 325 19.84 -32.91 -3.19
N ASP A 326 20.24 -32.99 -1.92
CA ASP A 326 21.39 -32.27 -1.38
C ASP A 326 22.70 -32.77 -2.00
N ILE A 327 23.59 -31.83 -2.35
CA ILE A 327 24.87 -32.12 -3.00
C ILE A 327 26.01 -31.59 -2.12
N ASP A 328 26.86 -32.52 -1.65
CA ASP A 328 28.04 -32.23 -0.81
C ASP A 328 29.33 -32.67 -1.54
N GLY A 329 30.24 -31.72 -1.75
CA GLY A 329 31.54 -31.94 -2.40
C GLY A 329 32.66 -31.04 -1.86
N GLU A 330 33.89 -31.22 -2.38
CA GLU A 330 35.05 -30.38 -2.08
C GLU A 330 35.40 -29.43 -3.25
N ASP A 331 35.59 -29.94 -4.47
CA ASP A 331 36.02 -29.15 -5.65
C ASP A 331 35.12 -29.41 -6.89
N ALA A 332 34.85 -28.35 -7.66
CA ALA A 332 33.96 -28.36 -8.85
C ALA A 332 32.58 -29.00 -8.57
N VAL A 333 31.77 -28.30 -7.77
CA VAL A 333 30.43 -28.76 -7.35
C VAL A 333 29.36 -27.92 -8.06
N GLY A 334 28.44 -28.58 -8.77
CA GLY A 334 27.33 -27.93 -9.47
C GLY A 334 25.98 -28.59 -9.24
N GLY A 335 24.89 -27.80 -9.22
CA GLY A 335 23.55 -28.36 -9.03
C GLY A 335 23.12 -29.36 -10.10
N ILE A 336 23.59 -29.21 -11.35
CA ILE A 336 23.31 -30.14 -12.46
C ILE A 336 24.58 -30.86 -12.93
N LEU A 337 25.67 -30.11 -13.14
CA LEU A 337 26.94 -30.64 -13.66
C LEU A 337 28.12 -30.22 -12.78
N GLY A 338 28.99 -31.15 -12.38
CA GLY A 338 30.21 -30.80 -11.64
C GLY A 338 31.22 -30.06 -12.52
N PHE A 339 31.73 -30.75 -13.54
CA PHE A 339 32.85 -30.25 -14.35
C PHE A 339 32.69 -30.55 -15.85
N SER A 340 33.13 -29.63 -16.71
CA SER A 340 33.17 -29.82 -18.17
C SER A 340 34.51 -29.41 -18.82
N GLU A 341 35.11 -30.30 -19.62
CA GLU A 341 36.35 -30.05 -20.40
C GLU A 341 36.12 -29.36 -21.76
N LYS A 342 34.87 -29.29 -22.23
CA LYS A 342 34.49 -28.86 -23.59
C LYS A 342 33.24 -27.99 -23.54
N ASP A 343 32.73 -27.65 -24.73
CA ASP A 343 31.53 -26.87 -24.89
C ASP A 343 30.31 -27.66 -24.39
N LEU A 344 29.55 -27.04 -23.49
CA LEU A 344 28.35 -27.60 -22.89
C LEU A 344 27.09 -27.03 -23.56
N THR A 345 26.11 -27.90 -23.85
CA THR A 345 24.75 -27.49 -24.19
C THR A 345 23.80 -27.88 -23.07
N MET A 346 23.12 -26.91 -22.47
CA MET A 346 22.16 -27.16 -21.40
C MET A 346 20.98 -26.20 -21.50
N GLY A 347 19.78 -26.66 -21.15
CA GLY A 347 18.69 -25.73 -20.91
C GLY A 347 17.41 -26.37 -20.45
N ARG A 348 16.54 -25.55 -19.84
CA ARG A 348 15.34 -26.03 -19.15
C ARG A 348 15.69 -27.03 -18.06
N THR A 349 16.59 -26.63 -17.19
CA THR A 349 17.03 -27.44 -16.06
C THR A 349 16.94 -26.66 -14.77
N TYR A 350 16.72 -27.34 -13.66
CA TYR A 350 16.81 -26.68 -12.36
C TYR A 350 17.34 -27.58 -11.26
N HIS A 351 17.93 -26.96 -10.23
CA HIS A 351 18.35 -27.64 -9.01
C HIS A 351 17.74 -26.96 -7.78
N SER A 352 17.18 -27.71 -6.84
CA SER A 352 16.52 -27.14 -5.65
C SER A 352 17.16 -27.45 -4.30
N GLY A 353 17.98 -28.50 -4.19
CA GLY A 353 18.56 -28.95 -2.92
C GLY A 353 19.68 -28.05 -2.36
N GLU A 354 20.23 -28.39 -1.19
CA GLU A 354 21.38 -27.66 -0.65
C GLU A 354 22.67 -27.99 -1.41
N LEU A 355 23.52 -26.99 -1.65
CA LEU A 355 24.80 -27.12 -2.34
C LEU A 355 25.97 -26.76 -1.41
N THR A 356 26.86 -27.72 -1.13
CA THR A 356 28.07 -27.51 -0.32
C THR A 356 29.34 -27.82 -1.13
N GLY A 357 30.30 -26.88 -1.12
CA GLY A 357 31.60 -27.02 -1.79
C GLY A 357 32.66 -26.06 -1.25
N GLU A 358 33.95 -26.39 -1.40
CA GLU A 358 35.07 -25.53 -0.99
C GLU A 358 35.63 -24.67 -2.14
N SER A 359 35.70 -25.22 -3.35
CA SER A 359 36.24 -24.57 -4.56
C SER A 359 35.36 -24.83 -5.78
N TRP A 360 35.20 -23.82 -6.64
CA TRP A 360 34.38 -23.88 -7.86
C TRP A 360 32.96 -24.41 -7.62
N LEU A 361 32.26 -23.78 -6.67
CA LEU A 361 30.84 -24.03 -6.39
C LEU A 361 29.98 -23.15 -7.32
N GLY A 362 29.06 -23.76 -8.08
CA GLY A 362 28.13 -23.01 -8.93
C GLY A 362 26.71 -23.58 -8.86
N GLY A 363 25.71 -22.71 -9.01
CA GLY A 363 24.30 -23.09 -8.89
C GLY A 363 23.89 -24.20 -9.86
N ILE A 364 24.28 -24.10 -11.13
CA ILE A 364 23.99 -25.13 -12.15
C ILE A 364 25.22 -25.97 -12.50
N VAL A 365 26.37 -25.32 -12.69
CA VAL A 365 27.62 -25.98 -13.08
C VAL A 365 28.75 -25.58 -12.16
N GLY A 366 29.61 -26.50 -11.72
CA GLY A 366 30.75 -26.19 -10.86
C GLY A 366 31.90 -25.50 -11.61
N TYR A 367 32.36 -26.09 -12.72
CA TYR A 367 33.41 -25.52 -13.56
C TYR A 367 33.28 -25.91 -15.05
N ILE A 368 33.59 -24.98 -15.96
CA ILE A 368 33.52 -25.18 -17.41
C ILE A 368 34.79 -24.65 -18.10
N PHE A 369 35.45 -25.49 -18.91
CA PHE A 369 36.60 -25.10 -19.76
C PHE A 369 36.22 -24.70 -21.20
N GLY A 370 35.05 -25.10 -21.70
CA GLY A 370 34.56 -24.79 -23.05
C GLY A 370 34.47 -23.29 -23.32
N ALA A 371 34.59 -22.89 -24.59
CA ALA A 371 34.57 -21.48 -24.99
C ALA A 371 33.25 -21.05 -25.65
N ASP A 372 32.46 -22.01 -26.17
CA ASP A 372 31.19 -21.79 -26.87
C ASP A 372 30.05 -22.51 -26.12
N ASN A 373 29.86 -22.20 -24.82
CA ASN A 373 28.85 -22.84 -23.98
C ASN A 373 27.46 -22.20 -24.19
N ALA A 374 26.43 -23.03 -24.26
CA ALA A 374 25.03 -22.62 -24.36
C ALA A 374 24.25 -23.21 -23.19
N VAL A 375 24.25 -22.50 -22.06
CA VAL A 375 23.44 -22.84 -20.87
C VAL A 375 22.35 -21.78 -20.79
N ASN A 376 21.10 -22.13 -21.10
CA ASN A 376 20.01 -21.14 -21.19
C ASN A 376 18.78 -21.60 -20.40
N ILE A 377 17.99 -20.64 -19.90
CA ILE A 377 16.70 -20.86 -19.21
C ILE A 377 16.76 -21.97 -18.13
N SER A 378 17.80 -21.91 -17.29
CA SER A 378 18.04 -22.83 -16.17
C SER A 378 18.14 -22.10 -14.82
N TYR A 379 17.71 -22.76 -13.74
CA TYR A 379 17.45 -22.12 -12.43
C TYR A 379 17.99 -22.91 -11.23
N TRP A 380 18.34 -22.25 -10.13
CA TRP A 380 18.80 -22.95 -8.92
C TRP A 380 18.33 -22.28 -7.63
N SER A 381 18.05 -23.11 -6.61
CA SER A 381 17.73 -22.69 -5.24
C SER A 381 18.95 -22.89 -4.33
N SER A 382 19.77 -21.86 -4.14
CA SER A 382 20.84 -21.95 -3.12
C SER A 382 21.28 -20.61 -2.53
N GLY A 383 20.61 -19.51 -2.90
CA GLY A 383 21.04 -18.16 -2.50
C GLY A 383 22.47 -17.80 -2.94
N LEU A 384 23.08 -18.61 -3.82
CA LEU A 384 24.37 -18.33 -4.42
C LEU A 384 24.21 -17.24 -5.48
N GLU A 385 25.01 -16.16 -5.36
CA GLU A 385 25.01 -15.05 -6.32
C GLU A 385 25.64 -15.45 -7.68
N ASP A 386 26.53 -16.45 -7.72
CA ASP A 386 27.23 -16.89 -8.94
C ASP A 386 26.54 -18.12 -9.59
N SER A 387 26.05 -17.91 -10.82
CA SER A 387 25.03 -18.74 -11.48
C SER A 387 25.53 -19.98 -12.21
N VAL A 388 26.70 -19.87 -12.81
CA VAL A 388 27.28 -20.87 -13.69
C VAL A 388 28.77 -20.80 -13.38
N GLY A 389 29.36 -21.92 -13.00
CA GLY A 389 30.71 -22.05 -12.48
C GLY A 389 31.77 -21.16 -13.10
N PHE A 390 32.82 -20.89 -12.32
CA PHE A 390 33.96 -20.02 -12.67
C PHE A 390 34.48 -20.30 -14.11
N ASP A 391 34.17 -19.42 -15.07
CA ASP A 391 34.71 -19.47 -16.42
C ASP A 391 35.97 -18.60 -16.53
N GLU A 392 37.11 -19.17 -16.94
CA GLU A 392 38.35 -18.39 -17.20
C GLU A 392 38.25 -17.50 -18.46
N THR A 393 37.25 -17.72 -19.32
CA THR A 393 37.12 -17.12 -20.66
C THR A 393 36.03 -16.05 -20.78
N GLY A 394 35.07 -15.99 -19.85
CA GLY A 394 34.05 -14.95 -19.73
C GLY A 394 32.97 -14.99 -20.82
N GLY A 395 32.67 -16.17 -21.37
CA GLY A 395 31.85 -16.38 -22.57
C GLY A 395 30.81 -17.48 -22.40
N THR A 396 29.99 -17.43 -21.36
CA THR A 396 28.75 -18.21 -21.30
C THR A 396 27.60 -17.38 -21.88
N ASN A 397 26.87 -17.91 -22.86
CA ASN A 397 25.53 -17.38 -23.09
C ASN A 397 24.72 -17.70 -21.84
N THR A 398 24.18 -16.69 -21.16
CA THR A 398 23.44 -16.81 -19.90
C THR A 398 22.00 -16.31 -20.04
N ASP A 399 21.52 -16.23 -21.29
CA ASP A 399 20.18 -15.77 -21.60
C ASP A 399 19.15 -16.60 -20.81
N GLY A 400 18.44 -15.92 -19.90
CA GLY A 400 17.31 -16.48 -19.14
C GLY A 400 17.66 -17.36 -17.93
N ASN A 401 18.94 -17.50 -17.54
CA ASN A 401 19.30 -18.22 -16.31
C ASN A 401 19.14 -17.31 -15.09
N ALA A 402 18.58 -17.82 -14.00
CA ALA A 402 18.42 -17.05 -12.78
C ALA A 402 18.56 -17.89 -11.51
N GLY A 403 19.21 -17.31 -10.50
CA GLY A 403 19.23 -17.84 -9.15
C GLY A 403 18.03 -17.27 -8.43
N ALA A 404 17.31 -18.14 -7.75
CA ALA A 404 16.09 -17.80 -7.06
C ALA A 404 16.11 -18.49 -5.69
N THR A 405 15.28 -17.99 -4.78
CA THR A 405 14.90 -18.74 -3.58
C THR A 405 13.96 -19.86 -3.97
N GLU A 406 13.81 -20.83 -3.09
CA GLU A 406 12.90 -21.94 -3.33
C GLU A 406 11.44 -21.50 -3.49
N ASP A 407 11.01 -20.53 -2.68
CA ASP A 407 9.67 -19.93 -2.78
C ASP A 407 9.45 -19.23 -4.14
N GLU A 408 10.49 -18.59 -4.68
CA GLU A 408 10.44 -17.95 -6.01
C GLU A 408 10.39 -19.01 -7.13
N LEU A 409 11.05 -20.16 -6.98
CA LEU A 409 10.94 -21.28 -7.94
C LEU A 409 9.59 -22.00 -7.86
N ARG A 410 8.99 -22.10 -6.67
CA ARG A 410 7.66 -22.70 -6.47
C ARG A 410 6.52 -21.78 -6.91
N CYS A 411 6.78 -20.49 -7.01
CA CYS A 411 5.76 -19.49 -7.26
C CYS A 411 5.06 -19.60 -8.63
N PRO A 412 5.78 -19.83 -9.76
CA PRO A 412 5.16 -19.82 -11.07
C PRO A 412 4.22 -20.99 -11.29
N VAL A 413 2.96 -20.70 -11.66
CA VAL A 413 2.00 -21.73 -12.13
C VAL A 413 1.96 -21.82 -13.66
N GLY A 414 2.91 -21.16 -14.33
CA GLY A 414 3.10 -21.19 -15.78
C GLY A 414 4.42 -20.55 -16.24
N PRO A 415 4.80 -20.74 -17.52
CA PRO A 415 6.14 -20.42 -18.03
C PRO A 415 6.44 -18.92 -18.24
N ASP A 416 5.46 -18.02 -18.16
CA ASP A 416 5.63 -16.60 -18.49
C ASP A 416 5.38 -15.67 -17.29
N GLU A 417 5.43 -16.20 -16.07
CA GLU A 417 5.15 -15.42 -14.86
C GLU A 417 6.36 -14.60 -14.40
N VAL A 418 6.24 -13.27 -14.52
CA VAL A 418 7.30 -12.29 -14.19
C VAL A 418 7.23 -11.76 -12.76
N LEU A 419 6.20 -12.14 -12.00
CA LEU A 419 5.97 -11.63 -10.64
C LEU A 419 6.68 -12.46 -9.58
N CYS A 420 6.98 -13.72 -9.89
CA CYS A 420 7.65 -14.64 -8.98
C CYS A 420 9.13 -14.32 -8.78
N LEU A 421 9.79 -13.79 -9.81
CA LEU A 421 11.12 -13.21 -9.70
C LEU A 421 11.11 -11.87 -10.45
N LEU A 422 11.13 -10.77 -9.69
CA LEU A 422 10.86 -9.43 -10.23
C LEU A 422 11.72 -9.09 -11.46
N GLY A 423 11.08 -8.89 -12.61
CA GLY A 423 11.73 -8.54 -13.88
C GLY A 423 12.34 -9.72 -14.64
N PHE A 424 12.15 -10.96 -14.18
CA PHE A 424 12.67 -12.18 -14.79
C PHE A 424 11.57 -13.25 -14.90
N PRO A 425 11.06 -13.56 -16.12
CA PRO A 425 10.11 -14.65 -16.29
C PRO A 425 10.80 -15.98 -15.99
N LEU A 426 10.42 -16.62 -14.88
CA LEU A 426 10.86 -17.96 -14.57
C LEU A 426 10.16 -18.96 -15.49
N TYR A 427 10.90 -19.99 -15.90
CA TYR A 427 10.46 -21.04 -16.80
C TYR A 427 10.03 -20.56 -18.20
N TYR A 428 10.48 -19.38 -18.62
CA TYR A 428 10.25 -18.87 -19.96
C TYR A 428 10.67 -19.90 -21.04
N GLU A 429 9.77 -20.16 -21.99
CA GLU A 429 9.91 -21.17 -23.05
C GLU A 429 9.98 -22.64 -22.57
N TRP A 430 9.59 -22.94 -21.32
CA TRP A 430 9.43 -24.32 -20.87
C TRP A 430 8.10 -24.90 -21.41
N PRO A 431 8.14 -26.05 -22.10
CA PRO A 431 6.94 -26.62 -22.71
C PRO A 431 6.00 -27.25 -21.69
N GLU A 432 4.75 -26.78 -21.65
CA GLU A 432 3.66 -27.32 -20.78
C GLU A 432 3.27 -28.78 -21.09
N ASP A 433 3.67 -29.33 -22.25
CA ASP A 433 3.50 -30.75 -22.55
C ASP A 433 4.62 -31.65 -22.01
N THR A 434 5.69 -31.05 -21.49
CA THR A 434 6.80 -31.73 -20.80
C THR A 434 6.80 -31.43 -19.30
N TRP A 435 6.42 -30.22 -18.92
CA TRP A 435 6.50 -29.70 -17.55
C TRP A 435 5.11 -29.41 -17.00
N ASP A 436 4.84 -29.91 -15.80
CA ASP A 436 3.71 -29.54 -14.97
C ASP A 436 4.20 -28.54 -13.91
N PHE A 437 3.71 -27.30 -13.98
CA PHE A 437 4.12 -26.23 -13.07
C PHE A 437 3.45 -26.31 -11.69
N GLY A 438 2.45 -27.18 -11.52
CA GLY A 438 1.75 -27.38 -10.26
C GLY A 438 1.04 -26.13 -9.75
N THR A 439 0.96 -26.02 -8.43
CA THR A 439 0.46 -24.84 -7.69
C THR A 439 1.61 -23.92 -7.29
N ASN A 440 1.27 -22.74 -6.76
CA ASN A 440 2.24 -21.74 -6.26
C ASN A 440 3.07 -22.17 -5.03
N LYS A 441 2.96 -23.45 -4.62
CA LYS A 441 3.70 -24.10 -3.52
C LYS A 441 4.56 -25.28 -3.99
N GLN A 442 4.41 -25.69 -5.25
CA GLN A 442 5.05 -26.87 -5.82
C GLN A 442 6.14 -26.47 -6.80
N LEU A 443 7.20 -27.26 -6.89
CA LEU A 443 8.20 -27.11 -7.94
C LEU A 443 7.68 -27.70 -9.26
N PRO A 444 8.13 -27.19 -10.42
CA PRO A 444 7.79 -27.79 -11.70
C PRO A 444 8.26 -29.24 -11.77
N ALA A 445 7.37 -30.15 -12.18
CA ALA A 445 7.64 -31.57 -12.27
C ALA A 445 7.58 -32.03 -13.73
N LEU A 446 8.30 -33.10 -14.06
CA LEU A 446 8.26 -33.67 -15.40
C LEU A 446 7.01 -34.55 -15.59
N ILE A 447 6.41 -34.45 -16.77
CA ILE A 447 5.33 -35.31 -17.24
C ILE A 447 5.95 -36.47 -18.03
N ILE A 448 6.01 -37.65 -17.43
CA ILE A 448 6.58 -38.86 -18.05
C ILE A 448 5.46 -39.87 -18.26
N ASP A 449 5.22 -40.27 -19.52
CA ASP A 449 4.11 -41.16 -19.92
C ASP A 449 2.72 -40.72 -19.42
N GLY A 450 2.53 -39.40 -19.25
CA GLY A 450 1.29 -38.79 -18.77
C GLY A 450 1.11 -38.83 -17.25
N VAL A 451 2.15 -39.23 -16.51
CA VAL A 451 2.21 -39.18 -15.05
C VAL A 451 3.12 -38.03 -14.63
N VAL A 452 2.68 -37.22 -13.68
CA VAL A 452 3.48 -36.15 -13.07
C VAL A 452 4.28 -36.75 -11.92
N TYR A 453 5.61 -36.69 -12.00
CA TYR A 453 6.49 -37.19 -10.93
C TYR A 453 6.88 -36.04 -9.99
N ARG A 454 6.09 -35.87 -8.94
CA ARG A 454 6.29 -34.85 -7.90
C ARG A 454 6.23 -35.52 -6.52
N ASP A 455 7.11 -35.08 -5.64
CA ASP A 455 7.17 -35.43 -4.21
C ASP A 455 7.27 -34.07 -3.48
N THR A 456 6.10 -33.53 -3.11
CA THR A 456 5.99 -32.16 -2.61
C THR A 456 6.49 -32.00 -1.17
N ASP A 457 6.42 -33.06 -0.36
CA ASP A 457 6.79 -33.04 1.05
C ASP A 457 8.12 -33.74 1.37
N GLU A 458 8.78 -34.28 0.34
CA GLU A 458 10.10 -34.91 0.37
C GLU A 458 10.16 -36.16 1.27
N ASP A 459 9.05 -36.89 1.39
CA ASP A 459 8.98 -38.10 2.20
C ASP A 459 9.45 -39.37 1.45
N GLY A 460 9.64 -39.25 0.13
CA GLY A 460 10.05 -40.31 -0.79
C GLY A 460 8.89 -41.12 -1.38
N ILE A 461 7.65 -40.66 -1.21
CA ILE A 461 6.44 -41.17 -1.86
C ILE A 461 5.98 -40.12 -2.87
N TRP A 462 5.56 -40.55 -4.06
CA TRP A 462 5.04 -39.62 -5.06
C TRP A 462 3.64 -39.12 -4.69
N ASP A 463 3.33 -37.87 -5.02
CA ASP A 463 2.03 -37.23 -4.72
C ASP A 463 0.83 -38.08 -5.21
N PHE A 464 0.95 -38.77 -6.35
CA PHE A 464 -0.13 -39.63 -6.88
C PHE A 464 -0.25 -41.00 -6.18
N GLU A 465 0.68 -41.34 -5.29
CA GLU A 465 0.69 -42.53 -4.44
C GLU A 465 0.56 -42.20 -2.94
N ASP A 466 0.61 -40.92 -2.57
CA ASP A 466 0.52 -40.47 -1.19
C ASP A 466 -0.94 -40.18 -0.79
N ASP A 467 -1.40 -40.81 0.30
CA ASP A 467 -2.74 -40.68 0.92
C ASP A 467 -2.49 -40.28 2.38
N SER A 468 -1.76 -39.19 2.54
CA SER A 468 -1.23 -38.71 3.83
C SER A 468 -2.35 -38.39 4.82
N ASP A 469 -3.53 -38.01 4.32
CA ASP A 469 -4.71 -37.71 5.13
C ASP A 469 -5.62 -38.95 5.39
N GLY A 470 -5.50 -39.99 4.55
CA GLY A 470 -6.15 -41.28 4.70
C GLY A 470 -7.61 -41.32 4.23
N ASP A 471 -8.05 -40.38 3.39
CA ASP A 471 -9.40 -40.32 2.84
C ASP A 471 -9.61 -41.23 1.61
N GLY A 472 -8.52 -41.67 0.98
CA GLY A 472 -8.49 -42.57 -0.17
C GLY A 472 -8.81 -41.91 -1.52
N VAL A 473 -8.76 -40.58 -1.57
CA VAL A 473 -8.50 -39.75 -2.75
C VAL A 473 -6.99 -39.52 -2.82
N PHE A 474 -6.47 -39.17 -4.00
CA PHE A 474 -5.08 -38.80 -4.20
C PHE A 474 -5.13 -37.44 -4.88
N ASP A 475 -5.01 -36.36 -4.12
CA ASP A 475 -5.06 -34.98 -4.62
C ASP A 475 -3.96 -34.09 -4.02
N ASP A 476 -3.98 -32.80 -4.37
CA ASP A 476 -2.91 -31.87 -3.98
C ASP A 476 -2.90 -31.61 -2.45
N GLU A 477 -3.97 -31.94 -1.71
CA GLU A 477 -4.02 -31.82 -0.25
C GLU A 477 -3.21 -32.95 0.43
N ASP A 478 -3.12 -34.12 -0.21
CA ASP A 478 -2.28 -35.23 0.26
C ASP A 478 -0.79 -34.89 0.23
N ALA A 479 -0.40 -34.00 -0.67
CA ALA A 479 1.00 -33.61 -0.92
C ALA A 479 1.59 -32.66 0.15
N LEU A 480 0.84 -32.35 1.23
CA LEU A 480 1.28 -31.45 2.30
C LEU A 480 1.16 -32.08 3.69
N PRO A 481 2.22 -32.04 4.52
CA PRO A 481 2.19 -32.67 5.83
C PRO A 481 1.25 -31.90 6.76
N ASN A 482 0.08 -32.49 7.03
CA ASN A 482 -1.02 -32.04 7.89
C ASN A 482 -2.06 -31.07 7.27
N ASP A 483 -2.60 -31.35 6.09
CA ASP A 483 -3.82 -30.67 5.62
C ASP A 483 -5.11 -31.35 6.15
N PRO A 484 -6.04 -30.63 6.79
CA PRO A 484 -7.37 -31.15 7.07
C PRO A 484 -8.35 -30.98 5.87
N ASP A 485 -8.59 -32.05 5.10
CA ASP A 485 -9.69 -32.29 4.13
C ASP A 485 -10.56 -31.05 3.83
N ARG A 486 -10.30 -30.42 2.68
CA ARG A 486 -10.99 -29.21 2.23
C ARG A 486 -11.53 -29.36 0.81
N SER A 487 -12.40 -30.36 0.63
CA SER A 487 -13.26 -30.65 -0.54
C SER A 487 -14.02 -29.53 -1.31
N GLU A 488 -13.82 -28.23 -1.06
CA GLU A 488 -14.40 -27.12 -1.86
C GLU A 488 -13.31 -26.46 -2.73
N PRO A 489 -13.52 -26.33 -4.05
CA PRO A 489 -12.54 -25.71 -4.95
C PRO A 489 -12.38 -24.22 -4.67
N ASN A 490 -11.15 -23.73 -4.76
CA ASN A 490 -10.82 -22.30 -4.60
C ASN A 490 -11.60 -21.40 -5.58
N ILE A 491 -12.03 -20.23 -5.12
CA ILE A 491 -12.64 -19.18 -5.95
C ILE A 491 -11.74 -17.95 -5.90
N GLU A 492 -10.83 -17.85 -6.89
CA GLU A 492 -9.89 -16.73 -7.03
C GLU A 492 -10.58 -15.36 -6.90
N GLY A 493 -9.98 -14.46 -6.11
CA GLY A 493 -10.49 -13.11 -5.92
C GLY A 493 -10.32 -12.19 -7.14
N GLU A 494 -10.65 -10.91 -6.94
CA GLU A 494 -10.52 -9.87 -7.95
C GLU A 494 -9.85 -8.63 -7.36
N VAL A 495 -8.89 -8.05 -8.08
CA VAL A 495 -8.25 -6.76 -7.72
C VAL A 495 -8.50 -5.70 -8.77
N THR A 496 -8.95 -4.53 -8.33
CA THR A 496 -9.24 -3.37 -9.19
C THR A 496 -8.50 -2.13 -8.73
N ILE A 497 -8.03 -1.30 -9.68
CA ILE A 497 -7.42 0.00 -9.42
C ILE A 497 -8.45 1.11 -9.68
N SER A 498 -8.51 2.08 -8.78
CA SER A 498 -9.31 3.31 -8.92
C SER A 498 -8.45 4.56 -8.74
N GLY A 499 -8.80 5.65 -9.42
CA GLY A 499 -8.05 6.91 -9.44
C GLY A 499 -7.64 7.31 -10.86
N THR A 500 -7.03 8.49 -11.00
CA THR A 500 -6.53 8.99 -12.29
C THR A 500 -5.05 8.62 -12.42
N ALA A 501 -4.68 7.97 -13.53
CA ALA A 501 -3.28 7.66 -13.84
C ALA A 501 -2.55 8.93 -14.29
N ALA A 502 -2.14 9.76 -13.33
CA ALA A 502 -1.35 10.95 -13.57
C ALA A 502 -0.34 11.15 -12.44
N GLU A 503 0.77 11.79 -12.75
CA GLU A 503 1.81 12.13 -11.79
C GLU A 503 1.21 12.88 -10.58
N GLY A 504 1.56 12.43 -9.38
CA GLY A 504 1.10 13.05 -8.13
C GLY A 504 -0.35 12.71 -7.72
N GLN A 505 -1.11 11.98 -8.54
CA GLN A 505 -2.48 11.55 -8.21
C GLN A 505 -2.50 10.25 -7.40
N VAL A 506 -3.57 10.04 -6.62
CA VAL A 506 -3.70 8.85 -5.77
C VAL A 506 -4.38 7.72 -6.55
N LEU A 507 -3.68 6.60 -6.72
CA LEU A 507 -4.24 5.32 -7.15
C LEU A 507 -4.52 4.44 -5.92
N THR A 508 -5.69 3.82 -5.89
CA THR A 508 -6.13 2.93 -4.80
C THR A 508 -6.53 1.56 -5.33
N ALA A 509 -5.90 0.52 -4.80
CA ALA A 509 -6.22 -0.88 -5.05
C ALA A 509 -7.35 -1.37 -4.12
N THR A 510 -8.31 -2.10 -4.68
CA THR A 510 -9.39 -2.77 -3.94
C THR A 510 -9.41 -4.24 -4.29
N VAL A 511 -9.34 -5.10 -3.26
CA VAL A 511 -9.42 -6.56 -3.37
C VAL A 511 -10.79 -7.03 -2.92
N THR A 512 -11.41 -7.92 -3.68
CA THR A 512 -12.69 -8.56 -3.35
C THR A 512 -12.62 -10.05 -3.59
N ASP A 513 -13.18 -10.82 -2.67
CA ASP A 513 -13.21 -12.28 -2.75
C ASP A 513 -14.63 -12.81 -2.49
N GLU A 514 -15.06 -13.84 -3.23
CA GLU A 514 -16.38 -14.47 -3.07
C GLU A 514 -16.45 -15.42 -1.87
N ASP A 515 -15.34 -16.07 -1.49
CA ASP A 515 -15.33 -17.03 -0.38
C ASP A 515 -14.96 -16.40 0.98
N GLY A 516 -14.39 -15.20 0.96
CA GLY A 516 -14.39 -14.25 2.08
C GLY A 516 -13.03 -13.62 2.34
N LEU A 517 -13.07 -12.38 2.88
CA LEU A 517 -11.87 -11.57 3.10
C LEU A 517 -11.97 -10.78 4.42
N SER A 518 -12.14 -11.48 5.54
CA SER A 518 -12.58 -10.87 6.80
C SER A 518 -11.47 -10.34 7.71
N ASP A 519 -10.20 -10.77 7.51
CA ASP A 519 -9.00 -10.26 8.20
C ASP A 519 -7.71 -10.49 7.40
N PRO A 520 -7.61 -10.04 6.12
CA PRO A 520 -6.48 -10.41 5.27
C PRO A 520 -5.24 -9.56 5.60
N ASP A 521 -4.09 -10.20 5.81
CA ASP A 521 -2.79 -9.53 5.73
C ASP A 521 -2.41 -9.43 4.25
N ILE A 522 -2.98 -8.45 3.55
CA ILE A 522 -2.78 -8.28 2.09
C ILE A 522 -1.44 -7.57 1.85
N TYR A 523 -0.54 -8.24 1.15
CA TYR A 523 0.64 -7.62 0.58
C TYR A 523 0.28 -6.96 -0.75
N TYR A 524 0.80 -5.75 -0.98
CA TYR A 524 0.59 -4.98 -2.21
C TYR A 524 1.94 -4.63 -2.83
N LEU A 525 2.10 -4.89 -4.13
CA LEU A 525 3.24 -4.47 -4.93
C LEU A 525 2.75 -3.77 -6.20
N TRP A 526 3.03 -2.49 -6.30
CA TRP A 526 2.72 -1.68 -7.48
C TRP A 526 3.85 -1.79 -8.49
N VAL A 527 3.48 -2.00 -9.75
CA VAL A 527 4.40 -2.16 -10.87
C VAL A 527 4.03 -1.19 -12.00
N ALA A 528 5.03 -0.62 -12.66
CA ALA A 528 4.90 0.23 -13.84
C ALA A 528 5.59 -0.41 -15.03
N ASP A 529 4.85 -0.78 -16.09
CA ASP A 529 5.34 -1.62 -17.20
C ASP A 529 6.15 -2.85 -16.73
N GLN A 530 5.59 -3.60 -15.76
CA GLN A 530 6.17 -4.79 -15.12
C GLN A 530 7.38 -4.55 -14.19
N GLU A 531 7.79 -3.29 -13.97
CA GLU A 531 8.86 -2.95 -13.04
C GLU A 531 8.31 -2.48 -11.67
N PRO A 532 8.76 -3.02 -10.54
CA PRO A 532 8.34 -2.58 -9.20
C PRO A 532 8.62 -1.10 -8.94
N VAL A 533 7.59 -0.37 -8.51
CA VAL A 533 7.68 1.07 -8.19
C VAL A 533 7.34 1.38 -6.74
N TRP A 534 6.53 0.55 -6.08
CA TRP A 534 6.12 0.76 -4.68
C TRP A 534 5.58 -0.51 -4.04
N GLU A 535 5.72 -0.67 -2.72
CA GLU A 535 5.24 -1.85 -1.99
C GLU A 535 4.58 -1.51 -0.63
N GLY A 536 3.79 -2.45 -0.11
CA GLY A 536 3.29 -2.45 1.28
C GLY A 536 2.08 -1.56 1.56
N SER A 537 1.44 -1.00 0.54
CA SER A 537 0.27 -0.12 0.68
C SER A 537 -0.70 -0.34 -0.46
N ASN A 538 -2.00 -0.35 -0.16
CA ASN A 538 -3.07 -0.36 -1.17
C ASN A 538 -3.21 0.98 -1.90
N ILE A 539 -2.34 1.94 -1.61
CA ILE A 539 -2.28 3.26 -2.24
C ILE A 539 -0.89 3.47 -2.84
N TYR A 540 -0.88 3.98 -4.07
CA TYR A 540 0.31 4.43 -4.78
C TYR A 540 0.09 5.81 -5.43
N ILE A 541 1.16 6.59 -5.53
CA ILE A 541 1.17 7.91 -6.17
C ILE A 541 2.20 7.87 -7.30
N PRO A 542 1.79 7.89 -8.58
CA PRO A 542 2.70 7.88 -9.72
C PRO A 542 3.69 9.05 -9.66
N GLN A 543 4.94 8.78 -10.04
CA GLN A 543 6.05 9.73 -10.06
C GLN A 543 6.38 10.15 -11.51
N GLU A 544 7.23 11.17 -11.68
CA GLU A 544 7.74 11.61 -12.99
C GLU A 544 8.30 10.45 -13.84
N ALA A 545 8.93 9.46 -13.20
CA ALA A 545 9.54 8.30 -13.86
C ALA A 545 8.52 7.31 -14.47
N ASP A 546 7.24 7.47 -14.14
CA ASP A 546 6.16 6.57 -14.55
C ASP A 546 5.38 7.12 -15.75
N ILE A 547 5.63 8.37 -16.14
CA ILE A 547 4.97 9.03 -17.27
C ILE A 547 5.15 8.20 -18.57
N GLY A 548 4.03 7.91 -19.23
CA GLY A 548 3.96 7.09 -20.45
C GLY A 548 3.96 5.58 -20.21
N LYS A 549 4.01 5.12 -18.96
CA LYS A 549 3.86 3.71 -18.58
C LYS A 549 2.44 3.42 -18.10
N THR A 550 2.07 2.15 -18.06
CA THR A 550 0.85 1.67 -17.41
C THR A 550 1.14 1.18 -16.00
N ILE A 551 0.19 1.34 -15.07
CA ILE A 551 0.32 0.87 -13.69
C ILE A 551 -0.53 -0.39 -13.48
N GLN A 552 0.01 -1.35 -12.75
CA GLN A 552 -0.72 -2.50 -12.20
C GLN A 552 -0.38 -2.66 -10.72
N VAL A 553 -1.20 -3.42 -10.00
CA VAL A 553 -0.94 -3.82 -8.63
C VAL A 553 -1.05 -5.33 -8.51
N TYR A 554 0.00 -5.93 -7.98
CA TYR A 554 0.03 -7.31 -7.53
C TYR A 554 -0.39 -7.35 -6.07
N VAL A 555 -1.28 -8.28 -5.74
CA VAL A 555 -1.73 -8.53 -4.38
C VAL A 555 -1.53 -9.98 -4.00
N GLU A 556 -1.09 -10.21 -2.78
CA GLU A 556 -0.98 -11.54 -2.17
C GLU A 556 -1.72 -11.54 -0.84
N TYR A 557 -2.58 -12.54 -0.61
CA TYR A 557 -3.31 -12.70 0.65
C TYR A 557 -3.78 -14.14 0.84
N THR A 558 -4.09 -14.50 2.09
CA THR A 558 -4.84 -15.73 2.39
C THR A 558 -6.30 -15.37 2.64
N ASP A 559 -7.23 -16.02 1.95
CA ASP A 559 -8.67 -15.78 2.10
C ASP A 559 -9.25 -16.38 3.41
N ASP A 560 -10.56 -16.22 3.63
CA ASP A 560 -11.27 -16.85 4.76
C ASP A 560 -11.37 -18.39 4.63
N ALA A 561 -11.16 -18.89 3.41
CA ALA A 561 -11.04 -20.29 3.06
C ALA A 561 -9.60 -20.84 3.24
N GLY A 562 -8.63 -20.06 3.68
CA GLY A 562 -7.26 -20.54 3.82
C GLY A 562 -6.53 -20.83 2.50
N PHE A 563 -7.07 -20.41 1.34
CA PHE A 563 -6.33 -20.44 0.08
C PHE A 563 -5.46 -19.19 -0.03
N ASP A 564 -4.22 -19.37 -0.51
CA ASP A 564 -3.28 -18.28 -0.75
C ASP A 564 -3.47 -17.77 -2.19
N GLU A 565 -3.94 -16.53 -2.29
CA GLU A 565 -4.29 -15.84 -3.52
C GLU A 565 -3.18 -14.90 -3.97
N ARG A 566 -2.89 -14.91 -5.28
CA ARG A 566 -1.84 -14.08 -5.90
C ARG A 566 -2.36 -13.50 -7.22
N ILE A 567 -2.77 -12.24 -7.18
CA ILE A 567 -3.57 -11.65 -8.27
C ILE A 567 -2.89 -10.39 -8.79
N LEU A 568 -2.77 -10.28 -10.12
CA LEU A 568 -2.33 -9.06 -10.80
C LEU A 568 -3.54 -8.32 -11.39
N SER A 569 -3.66 -7.02 -11.10
CA SER A 569 -4.74 -6.20 -11.65
C SER A 569 -4.64 -6.02 -13.17
N THR A 570 -5.73 -5.61 -13.80
CA THR A 570 -5.66 -5.03 -15.15
C THR A 570 -4.82 -3.74 -15.17
N GLU A 571 -4.19 -3.44 -16.30
CA GLU A 571 -3.44 -2.20 -16.54
C GLU A 571 -4.34 -0.95 -16.46
N THR A 572 -3.83 0.13 -15.89
CA THR A 572 -4.44 1.47 -15.99
C THR A 572 -4.29 2.06 -17.40
N GLU A 573 -4.91 3.23 -17.64
CA GLU A 573 -4.45 4.09 -18.74
C GLU A 573 -2.99 4.54 -18.50
N GLU A 574 -2.32 5.00 -19.56
CA GLU A 574 -0.95 5.51 -19.47
C GLU A 574 -0.88 6.72 -18.52
N VAL A 575 0.14 6.74 -17.65
CA VAL A 575 0.35 7.84 -16.71
C VAL A 575 0.69 9.11 -17.49
N ILE A 576 -0.12 10.16 -17.32
CA ILE A 576 0.14 11.49 -17.89
C ILE A 576 0.88 12.41 -16.90
N SER A 577 1.48 13.48 -17.41
CA SER A 577 2.14 14.47 -16.55
C SER A 577 1.13 15.23 -15.68
N ILE A 578 1.60 15.81 -14.58
CA ILE A 578 0.73 16.65 -13.73
C ILE A 578 0.21 17.87 -14.52
N GLU A 579 1.00 18.41 -15.46
CA GLU A 579 0.62 19.52 -16.35
C GLU A 579 -0.52 19.13 -17.29
N ASP A 580 -0.42 17.98 -17.96
CA ASP A 580 -1.47 17.47 -18.86
C ASP A 580 -2.77 17.18 -18.10
N ASN A 581 -2.66 16.65 -16.88
CA ASN A 581 -3.82 16.40 -16.02
C ASN A 581 -4.53 17.72 -15.62
N SER A 582 -3.76 18.76 -15.27
CA SER A 582 -4.30 20.09 -14.97
C SER A 582 -5.00 20.71 -16.19
N TRP A 583 -4.38 20.64 -17.38
CA TRP A 583 -5.01 21.08 -18.62
C TRP A 583 -6.31 20.31 -18.91
N ASN A 584 -6.30 18.98 -18.78
CA ASN A 584 -7.49 18.17 -19.00
C ASN A 584 -8.65 18.58 -18.08
N ARG A 585 -8.37 18.93 -16.82
CA ARG A 585 -9.39 19.41 -15.87
C ARG A 585 -9.95 20.77 -16.26
N ILE A 586 -9.09 21.74 -16.60
CA ILE A 586 -9.51 23.08 -17.07
C ILE A 586 -10.40 22.97 -18.33
N LEU A 587 -9.96 22.20 -19.33
CA LEU A 587 -10.69 22.04 -20.59
C LEU A 587 -12.00 21.25 -20.43
N ALA A 588 -12.03 20.28 -19.51
CA ALA A 588 -13.26 19.56 -19.19
C ALA A 588 -14.29 20.48 -18.53
N TYR A 589 -13.84 21.41 -17.68
CA TYR A 589 -14.70 22.38 -17.01
C TYR A 589 -15.28 23.41 -17.99
N ALA A 590 -14.46 23.95 -18.91
CA ALA A 590 -14.90 24.85 -19.98
C ALA A 590 -15.95 24.22 -20.94
N ASN A 591 -15.96 22.89 -21.07
CA ASN A 591 -16.95 22.18 -21.89
C ASN A 591 -18.35 22.08 -21.24
N GLY A 592 -18.56 22.58 -20.01
CA GLY A 592 -19.88 22.67 -19.37
C GLY A 592 -20.50 21.33 -18.93
N GLY A 593 -19.67 20.35 -18.53
CA GLY A 593 -20.12 19.07 -17.97
C GLY A 593 -20.22 19.07 -16.44
N ASN A 594 -20.60 17.93 -15.82
CA ASN A 594 -20.44 17.70 -14.37
C ASN A 594 -18.95 17.49 -13.99
N ALA A 595 -18.02 18.15 -14.68
CA ALA A 595 -16.60 18.08 -14.37
C ALA A 595 -16.34 18.75 -13.02
N GLU A 596 -15.35 18.23 -12.29
CA GLU A 596 -14.90 18.86 -11.05
C GLU A 596 -14.26 20.21 -11.36
N ALA A 597 -14.56 21.23 -10.55
CA ALA A 597 -14.00 22.56 -10.74
C ALA A 597 -12.46 22.53 -10.58
N PRO A 598 -11.69 23.20 -11.45
CA PRO A 598 -10.25 23.34 -11.27
C PRO A 598 -9.91 24.00 -9.93
N TYR A 599 -8.82 23.54 -9.33
CA TYR A 599 -8.23 24.12 -8.13
C TYR A 599 -7.23 25.21 -8.54
N THR A 600 -6.89 26.10 -7.60
CA THR A 600 -5.84 27.12 -7.81
C THR A 600 -4.54 26.51 -8.34
N GLU A 601 -4.18 25.33 -7.84
CA GLU A 601 -2.95 24.63 -8.25
C GLU A 601 -2.96 24.25 -9.73
N ASP A 602 -4.12 24.00 -10.35
CA ASP A 602 -4.18 23.69 -11.78
C ASP A 602 -3.67 24.84 -12.63
N TYR A 603 -4.17 26.04 -12.35
CA TYR A 603 -3.79 27.27 -13.03
C TYR A 603 -2.30 27.56 -12.84
N VAL A 604 -1.78 27.38 -11.62
CA VAL A 604 -0.35 27.55 -11.33
C VAL A 604 0.51 26.52 -12.08
N ILE A 605 0.08 25.26 -12.12
CA ILE A 605 0.81 24.16 -12.77
C ILE A 605 0.91 24.38 -14.29
N VAL A 606 -0.17 24.85 -14.93
CA VAL A 606 -0.15 25.15 -16.38
C VAL A 606 0.58 26.45 -16.72
N GLY A 607 1.02 27.21 -15.71
CA GLY A 607 1.93 28.33 -15.85
C GLY A 607 1.30 29.72 -15.82
N VAL A 608 0.08 29.87 -15.28
CA VAL A 608 -0.57 31.18 -15.10
C VAL A 608 0.27 32.06 -14.15
N ASP A 609 0.81 33.16 -14.67
CA ASP A 609 1.84 33.98 -14.01
C ASP A 609 1.22 35.08 -13.14
N ALA A 610 0.49 34.69 -12.08
CA ALA A 610 0.04 35.64 -11.06
C ALA A 610 1.24 36.13 -10.21
N VAL A 611 1.32 37.43 -9.93
CA VAL A 611 2.31 38.00 -9.03
C VAL A 611 1.99 37.51 -7.59
N GLU A 612 2.48 36.32 -7.27
CA GLU A 612 2.23 35.50 -6.07
C GLU A 612 0.98 34.59 -6.13
N PRO A 613 1.03 33.36 -5.57
CA PRO A 613 -0.10 32.39 -5.60
C PRO A 613 -1.32 32.78 -4.76
N GLU A 614 -1.16 33.71 -3.80
CA GLU A 614 -2.21 34.14 -2.89
C GLU A 614 -3.35 34.90 -3.61
N PRO A 615 -3.05 35.89 -4.51
CA PRO A 615 -4.07 36.48 -5.39
C PRO A 615 -4.86 35.45 -6.20
N LEU A 616 -4.19 34.45 -6.76
CA LEU A 616 -4.89 33.48 -7.60
C LEU A 616 -5.80 32.56 -6.77
N ALA A 617 -5.42 32.23 -5.54
CA ALA A 617 -6.25 31.44 -4.64
C ALA A 617 -7.57 32.15 -4.30
N TYR A 618 -7.50 33.46 -4.14
CA TYR A 618 -8.67 34.33 -3.97
C TYR A 618 -9.54 34.38 -5.22
N LEU A 619 -8.92 34.61 -6.38
CA LEU A 619 -9.62 34.72 -7.67
C LEU A 619 -10.06 33.39 -8.27
N THR A 620 -9.81 32.26 -7.63
CA THR A 620 -10.06 30.92 -8.22
C THR A 620 -11.54 30.72 -8.55
N THR A 621 -12.46 31.29 -7.77
CA THR A 621 -13.90 31.18 -8.04
C THR A 621 -14.30 31.95 -9.30
N ILE A 622 -13.87 33.22 -9.41
CA ILE A 622 -14.10 34.08 -10.58
C ILE A 622 -13.44 33.45 -11.82
N MET A 623 -12.20 32.97 -11.69
CA MET A 623 -11.47 32.30 -12.76
C MET A 623 -12.18 31.03 -13.24
N ASN A 624 -12.70 30.22 -12.32
CA ASN A 624 -13.50 29.06 -12.66
C ASN A 624 -14.78 29.49 -13.40
N TYR A 625 -15.52 30.48 -12.89
CA TYR A 625 -16.72 30.98 -13.56
C TYR A 625 -16.39 31.45 -15.00
N ALA A 626 -15.35 32.25 -15.17
CA ALA A 626 -14.89 32.76 -16.46
C ALA A 626 -14.49 31.63 -17.44
N VAL A 627 -13.75 30.63 -16.96
CA VAL A 627 -13.41 29.42 -17.73
C VAL A 627 -14.66 28.64 -18.12
N SER A 628 -15.66 28.52 -17.24
CA SER A 628 -16.91 27.78 -17.50
C SER A 628 -17.80 28.44 -18.56
N GLN A 629 -17.73 29.76 -18.70
CA GLN A 629 -18.45 30.52 -19.72
C GLN A 629 -17.68 30.64 -21.04
N SER A 630 -16.38 30.36 -21.02
CA SER A 630 -15.51 30.42 -22.19
C SER A 630 -15.64 29.17 -23.06
N ALA A 631 -15.56 29.34 -24.39
CA ALA A 631 -15.42 28.19 -25.26
C ALA A 631 -14.02 27.58 -25.07
N VAL A 632 -13.90 26.25 -25.24
CA VAL A 632 -12.64 25.52 -25.04
C VAL A 632 -11.48 26.12 -25.85
N ASP A 633 -11.74 26.57 -27.07
CA ASP A 633 -10.76 27.20 -27.96
C ASP A 633 -10.40 28.65 -27.59
N GLN A 634 -10.85 29.12 -26.42
CA GLN A 634 -10.48 30.40 -25.82
C GLN A 634 -9.72 30.21 -24.49
N VAL A 635 -9.49 28.97 -24.07
CA VAL A 635 -8.77 28.61 -22.83
C VAL A 635 -7.89 27.38 -23.06
N ASP A 636 -7.52 27.06 -24.30
CA ASP A 636 -6.69 25.88 -24.64
C ASP A 636 -5.21 26.20 -24.83
N GLU A 637 -4.82 27.46 -24.69
CA GLU A 637 -3.44 27.92 -24.61
C GLU A 637 -3.21 28.83 -23.40
N LEU A 638 -2.02 28.74 -22.79
CA LEU A 638 -1.64 29.55 -21.62
C LEU A 638 -1.84 31.06 -21.85
N SER A 639 -1.55 31.56 -23.06
CA SER A 639 -1.71 32.99 -23.35
C SER A 639 -3.16 33.47 -23.30
N GLU A 640 -4.12 32.59 -23.49
CA GLU A 640 -5.55 32.93 -23.41
C GLU A 640 -6.02 32.92 -21.97
N LEU A 641 -5.48 31.99 -21.17
CA LEU A 641 -5.70 31.91 -19.73
C LEU A 641 -5.08 33.10 -18.99
N ASP A 642 -3.87 33.52 -19.37
CA ASP A 642 -3.23 34.75 -18.88
C ASP A 642 -4.04 35.99 -19.30
N ALA A 643 -4.55 36.03 -20.53
CA ALA A 643 -5.37 37.14 -20.99
C ALA A 643 -6.71 37.23 -20.24
N LEU A 644 -7.27 36.10 -19.83
CA LEU A 644 -8.46 36.04 -18.99
C LEU A 644 -8.16 36.54 -17.57
N LEU A 645 -7.04 36.12 -17.00
CA LEU A 645 -6.59 36.61 -15.69
C LEU A 645 -6.31 38.12 -15.71
N ASP A 646 -5.69 38.65 -16.78
CA ASP A 646 -5.45 40.09 -16.95
C ASP A 646 -6.75 40.91 -16.95
N VAL A 647 -7.85 40.35 -17.47
CA VAL A 647 -9.17 40.98 -17.47
C VAL A 647 -9.75 41.02 -16.06
N ILE A 648 -9.70 39.90 -15.34
CA ILE A 648 -10.16 39.80 -13.95
C ILE A 648 -9.36 40.75 -13.04
N LEU A 649 -8.03 40.77 -13.17
CA LEU A 649 -7.16 41.62 -12.36
C LEU A 649 -7.38 43.12 -12.58
N ALA A 650 -7.92 43.53 -13.74
CA ALA A 650 -8.17 44.94 -14.02
C ALA A 650 -9.39 45.52 -13.30
N ALA A 651 -10.21 44.67 -12.67
CA ALA A 651 -11.46 45.03 -12.02
C ALA A 651 -11.44 44.80 -10.49
N GLN A 652 -10.30 44.37 -9.95
CA GLN A 652 -10.15 44.07 -8.52
C GLN A 652 -10.09 45.35 -7.68
N ASP A 653 -10.12 45.20 -6.36
CA ASP A 653 -9.96 46.28 -5.39
C ASP A 653 -8.50 46.30 -4.87
N THR A 654 -7.66 47.18 -5.42
CA THR A 654 -6.22 47.20 -5.10
C THR A 654 -5.92 47.81 -3.73
N ASP A 655 -6.71 48.79 -3.26
CA ASP A 655 -6.47 49.50 -2.00
C ASP A 655 -7.29 48.97 -0.81
N GLY A 656 -8.30 48.13 -1.07
CA GLY A 656 -9.10 47.41 -0.09
C GLY A 656 -10.26 48.22 0.47
N ASP A 657 -10.73 49.25 -0.24
CA ASP A 657 -11.80 50.14 0.20
C ASP A 657 -13.21 49.66 -0.21
N GLY A 658 -13.28 48.63 -1.07
CA GLY A 658 -14.51 48.01 -1.59
C GLY A 658 -14.92 48.46 -2.99
N LEU A 659 -14.18 49.38 -3.63
CA LEU A 659 -14.45 49.86 -4.98
C LEU A 659 -13.59 49.12 -6.03
N PRO A 660 -14.15 48.80 -7.21
CA PRO A 660 -13.35 48.23 -8.30
C PRO A 660 -12.37 49.21 -8.94
N ASP A 661 -11.13 48.77 -9.20
CA ASP A 661 -10.08 49.56 -9.88
C ASP A 661 -10.56 50.17 -11.22
N ASN A 662 -11.37 49.41 -11.97
CA ASN A 662 -11.90 49.84 -13.26
C ASN A 662 -12.92 50.99 -13.14
N PHE A 663 -13.58 51.11 -11.99
CA PHE A 663 -14.50 52.19 -11.65
C PHE A 663 -13.73 53.45 -11.20
N GLU A 664 -12.65 53.27 -10.46
CA GLU A 664 -11.87 54.35 -9.84
C GLU A 664 -10.92 55.05 -10.79
N THR A 665 -10.43 54.32 -11.80
CA THR A 665 -9.59 54.80 -12.91
C THR A 665 -8.15 55.14 -12.52
N ASP A 666 -7.26 55.23 -13.53
CA ASP A 666 -5.83 55.56 -13.37
C ASP A 666 -5.54 57.07 -13.22
N ALA A 667 -6.56 57.86 -12.87
CA ALA A 667 -6.40 59.28 -12.59
C ALA A 667 -5.65 59.50 -11.26
N ASP A 668 -5.16 60.73 -11.03
CA ASP A 668 -4.49 61.16 -9.80
C ASP A 668 -5.08 62.55 -9.52
N ILE A 669 -6.22 62.56 -8.81
CA ILE A 669 -7.10 63.74 -8.68
C ILE A 669 -6.46 64.79 -7.76
N ASP A 670 -5.87 64.38 -6.64
CA ASP A 670 -5.24 65.28 -5.68
C ASP A 670 -3.77 65.65 -6.06
N GLY A 671 -3.15 64.87 -6.96
CA GLY A 671 -1.82 65.09 -7.51
C GLY A 671 -0.67 64.63 -6.60
N ASP A 672 -0.92 63.74 -5.65
CA ASP A 672 0.10 63.23 -4.72
C ASP A 672 1.01 62.15 -5.33
N GLY A 673 0.60 61.58 -6.47
CA GLY A 673 1.31 60.60 -7.26
C GLY A 673 0.89 59.15 -7.02
N ILE A 674 -0.16 58.92 -6.24
CA ILE A 674 -0.91 57.67 -6.11
C ILE A 674 -2.12 57.77 -7.07
N PRO A 675 -2.34 56.79 -7.97
CA PRO A 675 -3.57 56.75 -8.76
C PRO A 675 -4.79 56.48 -7.89
N ASN A 676 -5.96 56.95 -8.29
CA ASN A 676 -7.21 56.80 -7.53
C ASN A 676 -7.47 55.35 -7.07
N PHE A 677 -7.30 54.35 -7.95
CA PHE A 677 -7.48 52.93 -7.59
C PHE A 677 -6.46 52.36 -6.58
N GLU A 678 -5.42 53.12 -6.22
CA GLU A 678 -4.47 52.78 -5.16
C GLU A 678 -4.61 53.72 -3.94
N ASP A 679 -5.65 54.57 -3.88
CA ASP A 679 -5.79 55.68 -2.94
C ASP A 679 -7.18 55.73 -2.25
N GLU A 680 -7.21 55.34 -0.96
CA GLU A 680 -8.44 55.30 -0.12
C GLU A 680 -9.13 56.68 0.07
N ASP A 681 -8.55 57.79 -0.39
CA ASP A 681 -9.00 59.20 -0.22
C ASP A 681 -8.58 60.02 -1.46
N SER A 682 -9.17 59.73 -2.62
CA SER A 682 -8.72 60.16 -3.96
C SER A 682 -8.64 61.67 -4.18
N ASP A 683 -9.37 62.49 -3.43
CA ASP A 683 -9.31 63.95 -3.51
C ASP A 683 -8.51 64.62 -2.36
N GLY A 684 -8.04 63.81 -1.41
CA GLY A 684 -7.11 64.17 -0.34
C GLY A 684 -7.72 65.00 0.79
N GLU A 685 -9.03 64.89 1.05
CA GLU A 685 -9.72 65.66 2.06
C GLU A 685 -9.92 64.96 3.41
N GLN A 686 -9.45 63.72 3.55
CA GLN A 686 -9.54 62.86 4.74
C GLN A 686 -10.93 62.28 4.99
N ILE A 687 -11.75 62.15 3.94
CA ILE A 687 -12.97 61.36 3.94
C ILE A 687 -12.74 60.23 2.95
N PRO A 688 -12.84 58.95 3.35
CA PRO A 688 -12.60 57.86 2.41
C PRO A 688 -13.66 57.77 1.30
N ASP A 689 -13.25 57.40 0.10
CA ASP A 689 -14.07 57.40 -1.12
C ASP A 689 -15.40 56.65 -0.95
N TYR A 690 -15.34 55.43 -0.39
CA TYR A 690 -16.54 54.62 -0.10
C TYR A 690 -17.57 55.34 0.80
N LEU A 691 -17.11 56.19 1.71
CA LEU A 691 -17.96 56.88 2.70
C LEU A 691 -18.69 58.06 2.04
N GLU A 692 -18.06 58.69 1.06
CA GLU A 692 -18.61 59.82 0.31
C GLU A 692 -19.68 59.39 -0.70
N LEU A 693 -19.53 58.19 -1.27
CA LEU A 693 -20.58 57.56 -2.09
C LEU A 693 -21.78 57.07 -1.26
N GLY A 694 -21.63 56.96 0.06
CA GLY A 694 -22.70 56.54 0.96
C GLY A 694 -23.16 55.10 0.73
N LEU A 695 -22.26 54.23 0.27
CA LEU A 695 -22.54 52.85 -0.11
C LEU A 695 -22.65 51.91 1.10
N ASP A 696 -23.31 50.77 0.89
CA ASP A 696 -23.36 49.68 1.85
C ASP A 696 -22.15 48.79 1.63
N LEU A 697 -21.24 48.72 2.61
CA LEU A 697 -20.01 47.91 2.56
C LEU A 697 -20.27 46.43 2.84
N THR A 698 -21.41 45.92 2.40
CA THR A 698 -21.68 44.49 2.48
C THR A 698 -20.95 43.86 1.29
N ASP A 699 -20.06 42.94 1.63
CA ASP A 699 -19.31 42.08 0.72
C ASP A 699 -19.61 40.65 1.21
N SER A 700 -20.47 39.98 0.45
CA SER A 700 -21.15 38.75 0.86
C SER A 700 -20.32 37.49 0.62
N ASP A 701 -19.44 37.48 -0.37
CA ASP A 701 -18.54 36.37 -0.71
C ASP A 701 -17.07 36.61 -0.29
N LEU A 702 -16.75 37.84 0.13
CA LEU A 702 -15.44 38.30 0.57
C LEU A 702 -14.40 38.39 -0.56
N ASP A 703 -14.84 38.70 -1.78
CA ASP A 703 -13.98 38.95 -2.94
C ASP A 703 -13.47 40.41 -3.04
N GLY A 704 -13.75 41.23 -2.02
CA GLY A 704 -13.22 42.58 -1.90
C GLY A 704 -13.98 43.59 -2.72
N ILE A 705 -14.89 43.15 -3.59
CA ILE A 705 -15.83 44.00 -4.30
C ILE A 705 -17.14 43.98 -3.51
N ILE A 706 -17.67 45.14 -3.16
CA ILE A 706 -18.95 45.18 -2.43
C ILE A 706 -20.11 44.70 -3.31
N ASP A 707 -21.15 44.10 -2.71
CA ASP A 707 -22.34 43.52 -3.36
C ASP A 707 -23.04 44.46 -4.38
N VAL A 708 -22.78 45.77 -4.30
CA VAL A 708 -23.33 46.75 -5.24
C VAL A 708 -22.64 46.73 -6.59
N PHE A 709 -21.33 46.44 -6.62
CA PHE A 709 -20.51 46.38 -7.83
C PHE A 709 -20.22 44.94 -8.27
N ASP A 710 -20.37 43.96 -7.38
CA ASP A 710 -20.20 42.54 -7.70
C ASP A 710 -21.33 42.00 -8.59
N ALA A 711 -20.96 41.22 -9.61
CA ALA A 711 -21.89 40.56 -10.51
C ALA A 711 -22.53 39.27 -9.93
N ASP A 712 -21.89 38.60 -8.97
CA ASP A 712 -22.28 37.34 -8.31
C ASP A 712 -21.97 37.38 -6.80
N ALA A 713 -22.72 38.19 -6.04
CA ALA A 713 -22.40 38.58 -4.66
C ALA A 713 -22.31 37.44 -3.64
N ASP A 714 -22.82 36.24 -3.95
CA ASP A 714 -22.69 35.07 -3.06
C ASP A 714 -21.80 33.95 -3.62
N ALA A 715 -21.14 34.22 -4.76
CA ALA A 715 -20.21 33.35 -5.46
C ALA A 715 -20.75 31.93 -5.70
N ASP A 716 -22.05 31.79 -5.90
CA ASP A 716 -22.68 30.49 -6.15
C ASP A 716 -22.61 30.06 -7.63
N GLY A 717 -22.06 30.92 -8.48
CA GLY A 717 -21.90 30.74 -9.92
C GLY A 717 -23.13 31.17 -10.73
N ILE A 718 -24.05 31.92 -10.13
CA ILE A 718 -25.25 32.46 -10.76
C ILE A 718 -25.35 33.96 -10.49
N LEU A 719 -25.03 34.78 -11.50
CA LEU A 719 -25.13 36.25 -11.39
C LEU A 719 -26.42 36.74 -10.70
N ASP A 720 -26.29 37.71 -9.81
CA ASP A 720 -27.35 38.33 -8.99
C ASP A 720 -28.59 38.74 -9.80
N THR A 721 -28.34 39.27 -10.99
CA THR A 721 -29.37 39.71 -11.92
C THR A 721 -30.12 38.55 -12.56
N GLN A 722 -29.47 37.40 -12.78
CA GLN A 722 -30.05 36.18 -13.29
C GLN A 722 -30.90 35.47 -12.23
N GLU A 723 -30.51 35.52 -10.96
CA GLU A 723 -31.34 35.06 -9.85
C GLU A 723 -32.63 35.86 -9.72
N LYS A 724 -32.51 37.19 -9.81
CA LYS A 724 -33.62 38.14 -9.67
C LYS A 724 -34.51 38.21 -10.90
N TYR A 725 -33.93 38.05 -12.10
CA TYR A 725 -34.60 38.11 -13.40
C TYR A 725 -34.01 37.06 -14.39
N PRO A 726 -34.48 35.80 -14.34
CA PRO A 726 -33.95 34.69 -15.16
C PRO A 726 -34.11 34.86 -16.68
N GLU A 727 -34.83 35.90 -17.12
CA GLU A 727 -35.04 36.26 -18.52
C GLU A 727 -33.99 37.21 -19.11
N ILE A 728 -33.13 37.81 -18.28
CA ILE A 728 -32.02 38.65 -18.72
C ILE A 728 -30.84 37.71 -19.02
N PRO A 729 -30.27 37.74 -20.24
CA PRO A 729 -29.05 36.99 -20.55
C PRO A 729 -27.89 37.41 -19.64
N ALA A 730 -27.11 36.45 -19.13
CA ALA A 730 -25.93 36.69 -18.30
C ALA A 730 -24.88 37.59 -18.98
N ASP A 731 -24.78 37.53 -20.32
CA ASP A 731 -23.84 38.28 -21.17
C ASP A 731 -24.02 39.81 -21.21
N ARG A 732 -24.82 40.39 -20.31
CA ARG A 732 -25.11 41.84 -20.27
C ARG A 732 -24.84 42.48 -18.91
N VAL A 733 -24.34 41.69 -17.98
CA VAL A 733 -24.18 42.08 -16.57
C VAL A 733 -22.71 41.92 -16.22
N ASP A 734 -22.05 40.87 -16.68
CA ASP A 734 -20.60 40.70 -16.64
C ASP A 734 -20.17 40.08 -17.98
N ASP A 735 -20.01 40.94 -18.99
CA ASP A 735 -19.77 40.54 -20.38
C ASP A 735 -18.28 40.24 -20.68
N ASN A 736 -17.41 40.81 -19.85
CA ASN A 736 -15.96 40.65 -19.89
C ASN A 736 -15.47 39.57 -18.91
N LEU A 737 -16.33 39.07 -18.02
CA LEU A 737 -16.06 38.00 -17.04
C LEU A 737 -15.00 38.41 -16.02
N ASP A 738 -14.99 39.69 -15.64
CA ASP A 738 -14.05 40.24 -14.65
C ASP A 738 -14.58 40.21 -13.20
N GLY A 739 -15.85 39.84 -13.02
CA GLY A 739 -16.52 39.76 -11.72
C GLY A 739 -17.33 41.01 -11.35
N VAL A 740 -17.23 42.10 -12.11
CA VAL A 740 -17.92 43.37 -11.82
C VAL A 740 -19.16 43.55 -12.70
N ASP A 741 -20.24 44.11 -12.16
CA ASP A 741 -21.42 44.48 -12.94
C ASP A 741 -21.07 45.62 -13.92
N ASP A 742 -20.95 45.31 -15.21
CA ASP A 742 -20.70 46.23 -16.32
C ASP A 742 -21.70 47.41 -16.37
N ASN A 743 -22.90 47.23 -15.81
CA ASN A 743 -23.90 48.30 -15.75
C ASN A 743 -23.56 49.37 -14.70
N LEU A 744 -22.59 49.10 -13.82
CA LEU A 744 -22.13 49.97 -12.74
C LEU A 744 -20.61 50.22 -12.79
N ALA A 745 -19.83 49.43 -13.54
CA ALA A 745 -18.38 49.52 -13.71
C ALA A 745 -17.85 50.84 -14.33
N THR A 746 -18.69 51.85 -14.58
CA THR A 746 -18.23 53.17 -15.05
C THR A 746 -18.91 54.30 -14.29
N GLN A 747 -18.15 55.35 -13.95
CA GLN A 747 -18.67 56.55 -13.26
C GLN A 747 -19.89 57.15 -13.97
N ALA A 748 -19.93 57.15 -15.31
CA ALA A 748 -21.06 57.67 -16.07
C ALA A 748 -22.33 56.81 -15.94
N ALA A 749 -22.19 55.49 -15.86
CA ALA A 749 -23.31 54.58 -15.64
C ALA A 749 -23.79 54.66 -14.18
N PHE A 750 -22.85 54.75 -13.23
CA PHE A 750 -23.12 54.94 -11.82
C PHE A 750 -23.89 56.24 -11.53
N ILE A 751 -23.43 57.40 -12.02
CA ILE A 751 -24.16 58.69 -11.90
C ILE A 751 -25.56 58.62 -12.54
N ALA A 752 -25.72 57.89 -13.65
CA ALA A 752 -27.03 57.74 -14.29
C ALA A 752 -28.03 56.96 -13.42
N MET A 753 -27.53 56.05 -12.57
CA MET A 753 -28.32 55.25 -11.63
C MET A 753 -28.47 55.95 -10.27
N PHE A 754 -27.45 56.69 -9.84
CA PHE A 754 -27.35 57.43 -8.57
C PHE A 754 -26.97 58.91 -8.83
N PRO A 755 -27.93 59.77 -9.23
CA PRO A 755 -27.64 61.18 -9.54
C PRO A 755 -27.20 62.02 -8.33
N GLU A 756 -27.27 61.46 -7.14
CA GLU A 756 -26.90 62.09 -5.86
C GLU A 756 -25.38 61.99 -5.60
N ALA A 757 -24.68 61.15 -6.39
CA ALA A 757 -23.23 60.97 -6.33
C ALA A 757 -22.42 62.07 -7.05
N ASP A 758 -23.09 63.02 -7.72
CA ASP A 758 -22.52 64.20 -8.39
C ASP A 758 -23.36 65.41 -7.92
N ALA A 759 -23.05 65.91 -6.72
CA ALA A 759 -23.95 66.76 -5.95
C ALA A 759 -24.12 68.18 -6.52
N ASP A 760 -23.11 68.74 -7.19
CA ASP A 760 -23.16 70.05 -7.86
C ASP A 760 -23.42 69.97 -9.38
N ASN A 761 -23.41 68.76 -9.95
CA ASN A 761 -23.59 68.45 -11.37
C ASN A 761 -22.49 68.96 -12.31
N ASP A 762 -21.24 68.98 -11.86
CA ASP A 762 -20.09 69.32 -12.70
C ASP A 762 -19.50 68.13 -13.48
N GLY A 763 -19.88 66.91 -13.09
CA GLY A 763 -19.50 65.66 -13.74
C GLY A 763 -18.32 64.91 -13.10
N LEU A 764 -17.82 65.36 -11.95
CA LEU A 764 -17.06 64.55 -11.00
C LEU A 764 -18.02 63.91 -9.99
N ILE A 765 -17.67 62.72 -9.50
CA ILE A 765 -18.39 62.14 -8.37
C ILE A 765 -17.82 62.70 -7.07
N ASN A 766 -18.61 62.72 -6.01
CA ASN A 766 -18.24 63.33 -4.72
C ASN A 766 -16.84 62.91 -4.21
N PRO A 767 -16.43 61.62 -4.24
CA PRO A 767 -15.07 61.21 -3.84
C PRO A 767 -13.91 61.86 -4.60
N TYR A 768 -14.21 62.39 -5.79
CA TYR A 768 -13.24 63.02 -6.67
C TYR A 768 -13.44 64.56 -6.71
N ASP A 769 -14.21 65.12 -5.76
CA ASP A 769 -14.53 66.55 -5.65
C ASP A 769 -14.59 67.08 -4.19
N ALA A 770 -13.47 67.67 -3.77
CA ALA A 770 -13.23 68.20 -2.43
C ALA A 770 -14.07 69.42 -1.98
N ASP A 771 -15.13 69.78 -2.72
CA ASP A 771 -16.15 70.81 -2.42
C ASP A 771 -17.46 70.40 -3.12
N SER A 772 -17.96 69.21 -2.79
CA SER A 772 -19.03 68.48 -3.47
C SER A 772 -20.35 69.26 -3.65
N ASP A 773 -20.64 70.26 -2.80
CA ASP A 773 -21.84 71.13 -2.96
C ASP A 773 -21.56 72.53 -3.53
N GLY A 774 -20.29 72.83 -3.81
CA GLY A 774 -19.80 74.03 -4.48
C GLY A 774 -20.01 75.32 -3.70
N ASP A 775 -20.16 75.26 -2.37
CA ASP A 775 -20.37 76.43 -1.52
C ASP A 775 -19.06 77.14 -1.11
N GLY A 776 -17.91 76.52 -1.42
CA GLY A 776 -16.58 77.06 -1.22
C GLY A 776 -15.95 76.70 0.13
N VAL A 777 -16.48 75.66 0.79
CA VAL A 777 -15.96 75.06 2.02
C VAL A 777 -15.83 73.57 1.78
N ASN A 778 -14.63 73.03 2.02
CA ASN A 778 -14.33 71.61 1.87
C ASN A 778 -15.21 70.73 2.78
N ASP A 779 -15.58 69.55 2.30
CA ASP A 779 -16.60 68.69 2.91
C ASP A 779 -16.17 68.15 4.29
N LEU A 780 -14.87 68.03 4.58
CA LEU A 780 -14.40 67.71 5.95
C LEU A 780 -14.91 68.71 7.01
N ASP A 781 -15.12 69.97 6.62
CA ASP A 781 -15.56 71.06 7.48
C ASP A 781 -17.09 71.30 7.42
N ASP A 782 -17.86 70.62 6.54
CA ASP A 782 -19.32 70.72 6.39
C ASP A 782 -20.03 69.35 6.32
N SER A 783 -21.02 69.09 7.17
CA SER A 783 -21.78 67.81 7.15
C SER A 783 -23.24 67.98 6.77
N ASN A 784 -23.62 69.14 6.23
CA ASN A 784 -24.97 69.40 5.76
C ASN A 784 -24.95 70.43 4.63
N THR A 785 -25.44 70.01 3.48
CA THR A 785 -25.69 70.79 2.25
C THR A 785 -26.74 71.92 2.40
N SER A 786 -26.95 72.53 3.60
CA SER A 786 -27.87 73.65 3.86
C SER A 786 -27.63 74.54 5.14
N GLN A 787 -27.88 75.87 5.08
CA GLN A 787 -27.49 76.91 6.09
C GLN A 787 -28.51 77.19 7.29
N GLU A 788 -28.08 77.45 8.58
CA GLU A 788 -28.73 78.23 9.77
C GLU A 788 -29.14 77.58 11.19
N ASN A 789 -28.90 78.20 12.41
CA ASN A 789 -29.01 77.66 13.87
C ASN A 789 -30.08 78.24 14.91
N ASP A 790 -30.68 77.45 15.88
CA ASP A 790 -31.95 77.76 16.67
C ASP A 790 -32.11 77.72 18.28
N VAL A 791 -31.20 77.29 19.20
CA VAL A 791 -31.43 77.13 20.69
C VAL A 791 -30.11 77.27 21.54
N THR A 792 -30.12 77.70 22.82
CA THR A 792 -28.90 77.86 23.70
C THR A 792 -29.09 77.50 25.19
N ALA A 793 -28.09 76.90 25.85
CA ALA A 793 -28.08 76.63 27.30
C ALA A 793 -27.44 77.78 28.14
N GLY A 794 -28.14 78.25 29.19
CA GLY A 794 -27.76 79.42 29.99
C GLY A 794 -26.63 79.17 31.01
N GLY A 795 -25.68 80.12 31.09
CA GLY A 795 -24.54 80.09 32.02
C GLY A 795 -24.60 81.14 33.12
N GLY A 796 -24.78 80.72 34.39
CA GLY A 796 -24.40 81.56 35.55
C GLY A 796 -25.07 81.34 36.92
N ALA A 797 -24.23 81.00 37.92
CA ALA A 797 -24.26 81.36 39.36
C ALA A 797 -25.43 80.97 40.32
N MET A 798 -25.39 79.75 40.88
CA MET A 798 -26.21 79.38 42.06
C MET A 798 -25.77 80.09 43.36
N GLY A 799 -26.55 81.10 43.75
CA GLY A 799 -27.33 81.11 44.99
C GLY A 799 -26.66 80.69 46.30
N MET A 800 -26.19 81.68 47.07
CA MET A 800 -25.86 81.64 48.51
C MET A 800 -26.98 81.06 49.42
N THR A 801 -28.16 80.75 48.90
CA THR A 801 -29.34 80.24 49.63
C THR A 801 -29.25 78.75 49.96
N PHE A 802 -28.61 77.94 49.11
CA PHE A 802 -28.41 76.50 49.38
C PHE A 802 -27.34 76.27 50.47
N PHE A 803 -26.22 77.01 50.41
CA PHE A 803 -25.21 77.03 51.46
C PHE A 803 -25.73 77.63 52.78
N ALA A 804 -26.64 78.61 52.74
CA ALA A 804 -27.27 79.15 53.95
C ALA A 804 -28.21 78.14 54.63
N LEU A 805 -28.92 77.31 53.88
CA LEU A 805 -29.75 76.21 54.40
C LEU A 805 -28.91 75.10 55.01
N MET A 806 -27.80 74.72 54.38
CA MET A 806 -26.88 73.70 54.88
C MET A 806 -26.07 74.19 56.09
N ALA A 807 -25.61 75.45 56.08
CA ALA A 807 -25.01 76.08 57.25
C ALA A 807 -26.03 76.28 58.38
N GLY A 808 -27.29 76.58 58.08
CA GLY A 808 -28.39 76.65 59.05
C GLY A 808 -28.69 75.30 59.71
N LEU A 809 -28.64 74.21 58.95
CA LEU A 809 -28.78 72.84 59.45
C LEU A 809 -27.58 72.43 60.33
N LEU A 810 -26.36 72.78 59.92
CA LEU A 810 -25.13 72.56 60.70
C LEU A 810 -25.08 73.40 61.98
N VAL A 811 -25.64 74.61 61.97
CA VAL A 811 -25.78 75.48 63.15
C VAL A 811 -26.92 74.99 64.08
N ALA A 812 -27.99 74.41 63.52
CA ALA A 812 -29.04 73.75 64.30
C ALA A 812 -28.52 72.48 65.00
N LEU A 813 -27.64 71.72 64.34
CA LEU A 813 -26.93 70.56 64.90
C LEU A 813 -25.84 70.96 65.93
N ARG A 814 -25.35 72.20 65.90
CA ARG A 814 -24.40 72.77 66.89
C ARG A 814 -25.04 73.16 68.22
N ARG A 815 -26.37 73.25 68.31
CA ARG A 815 -27.08 73.76 69.50
C ARG A 815 -27.38 72.71 70.58
N ASN A 816 -27.17 71.42 70.31
CA ASN A 816 -27.22 70.37 71.32
C ASN A 816 -25.79 70.00 71.73
N HIS A 817 -25.44 70.32 72.99
CA HIS A 817 -24.13 70.16 73.61
C HIS A 817 -23.47 68.79 73.37
N LEU A 818 -22.61 68.70 72.34
CA LEU A 818 -21.60 67.65 72.23
C LEU A 818 -20.24 68.24 72.62
N SER A 819 -19.78 67.79 73.79
CA SER A 819 -18.51 68.13 74.44
C SER A 819 -17.31 68.06 73.48
N SER A 820 -16.30 68.92 73.68
CA SER A 820 -15.13 69.11 72.81
C SER A 820 -14.20 67.89 72.64
N LYS A 821 -14.57 66.72 73.19
CA LYS A 821 -14.00 65.43 72.81
C LYS A 821 -14.57 64.89 71.48
N THR A 822 -15.77 65.31 71.07
CA THR A 822 -16.42 64.88 69.81
C THR A 822 -16.06 65.78 68.61
N LEU A 823 -15.62 67.02 68.83
CA LEU A 823 -15.16 67.90 67.75
C LEU A 823 -13.75 67.53 67.24
N LYS A 824 -12.93 66.88 68.07
CA LYS A 824 -11.70 66.20 67.64
C LYS A 824 -12.00 64.85 66.96
N ALA A 825 -13.19 64.27 67.17
CA ALA A 825 -13.66 63.08 66.46
C ALA A 825 -14.34 63.39 65.11
N LEU A 826 -14.59 64.68 64.78
CA LEU A 826 -15.15 65.10 63.49
C LEU A 826 -14.08 65.60 62.49
N LEU A 827 -12.86 65.92 62.96
CA LEU A 827 -11.70 66.25 62.13
C LEU A 827 -10.64 65.12 62.10
N ALA A 828 -10.74 64.13 62.99
CA ALA A 828 -9.94 62.91 62.93
C ALA A 828 -10.26 62.00 61.72
N PRO A 829 -11.50 61.88 61.20
CA PRO A 829 -11.78 61.03 60.05
C PRO A 829 -11.13 61.56 58.76
N LEU A 830 -11.11 62.88 58.53
CA LEU A 830 -10.50 63.44 57.31
C LEU A 830 -8.96 63.34 57.28
N ALA A 831 -8.30 63.18 58.45
CA ALA A 831 -6.86 62.96 58.56
C ALA A 831 -6.48 61.47 58.77
N MET A 832 -7.38 60.62 59.26
CA MET A 832 -7.25 59.15 59.22
C MET A 832 -7.55 58.60 57.81
N CYS A 833 -8.37 59.30 57.01
CA CYS A 833 -8.59 59.02 55.60
C CYS A 833 -7.37 59.32 54.69
N LEU A 834 -6.18 59.50 55.25
CA LEU A 834 -4.90 59.67 54.54
C LEU A 834 -3.79 58.76 55.12
N ALA A 835 -4.09 57.98 56.17
CA ALA A 835 -3.08 57.27 56.98
C ALA A 835 -3.46 55.81 57.36
N VAL A 836 -4.50 55.24 56.73
CA VAL A 836 -4.82 53.80 56.78
C VAL A 836 -4.67 53.26 55.35
N GLN A 837 -4.10 52.05 55.19
CA GLN A 837 -4.09 51.33 53.91
C GLN A 837 -5.54 51.18 53.43
N ALA A 838 -5.94 52.05 52.50
CA ALA A 838 -7.26 52.02 51.92
C ALA A 838 -7.28 50.95 50.84
N HIS A 839 -8.17 49.96 50.98
CA HIS A 839 -8.65 49.24 49.81
C HIS A 839 -9.59 50.21 49.11
N ALA A 840 -9.15 50.73 47.97
CA ALA A 840 -10.02 51.48 47.08
C ALA A 840 -10.83 50.42 46.31
N GLU A 841 -12.13 50.39 46.52
CA GLU A 841 -13.04 49.51 45.80
C GLU A 841 -13.54 50.26 44.58
N PHE A 842 -13.49 49.60 43.41
CA PHE A 842 -14.09 50.16 42.22
C PHE A 842 -15.59 49.96 42.32
N ALA A 843 -16.38 50.99 42.11
CA ALA A 843 -17.81 50.90 42.21
C ALA A 843 -18.45 51.42 40.94
N VAL A 844 -19.39 50.64 40.41
CA VAL A 844 -20.26 51.04 39.30
C VAL A 844 -21.67 51.13 39.82
N SER A 845 -22.36 52.23 39.52
CA SER A 845 -23.79 52.36 39.76
C SER A 845 -24.55 52.69 38.50
N ALA A 846 -25.76 52.16 38.44
CA ALA A 846 -26.79 52.59 37.51
C ALA A 846 -27.97 53.14 38.33
N ALA A 847 -28.48 54.30 37.94
CA ALA A 847 -29.60 54.96 38.59
C ALA A 847 -30.56 55.50 37.55
N MET A 848 -31.86 55.51 37.86
CA MET A 848 -32.86 56.11 36.99
C MET A 848 -33.83 56.95 37.80
N GLY A 849 -34.46 57.91 37.15
CA GLY A 849 -35.61 58.59 37.73
C GLY A 849 -36.01 59.86 36.98
N PRO A 850 -37.04 60.57 37.44
CA PRO A 850 -37.56 61.72 36.72
C PRO A 850 -36.57 62.89 36.70
N SER A 851 -36.48 63.54 35.55
CA SER A 851 -35.77 64.80 35.33
C SER A 851 -36.72 65.96 35.09
N TYR A 852 -36.24 67.17 35.38
CA TYR A 852 -36.96 68.42 35.19
C TYR A 852 -36.03 69.49 34.60
N PHE A 853 -36.51 70.14 33.54
CA PHE A 853 -35.78 71.09 32.70
C PHE A 853 -36.39 72.50 32.74
N ASN A 854 -35.57 73.55 32.71
CA ASN A 854 -36.03 74.94 32.67
C ASN A 854 -35.04 75.91 31.97
N PRO A 855 -34.70 75.71 30.69
CA PRO A 855 -33.70 76.54 29.99
C PRO A 855 -34.23 77.92 29.58
N GLU A 856 -33.30 78.81 29.20
CA GLU A 856 -33.60 80.09 28.56
C GLU A 856 -33.95 79.90 27.07
N THR A 857 -34.97 80.61 26.57
CA THR A 857 -35.44 80.51 25.18
C THR A 857 -35.59 81.90 24.55
N SER A 858 -35.39 82.02 23.24
CA SER A 858 -35.65 83.27 22.49
C SER A 858 -37.16 83.57 22.42
N ASP A 859 -37.52 84.81 22.09
CA ASP A 859 -38.89 85.35 22.19
C ASP A 859 -39.94 84.63 21.30
N GLU A 860 -39.53 83.73 20.39
CA GLU A 860 -40.41 83.02 19.45
C GLU A 860 -40.53 81.49 19.72
N VAL A 861 -39.99 81.00 20.83
CA VAL A 861 -39.90 79.57 21.14
C VAL A 861 -40.87 79.15 22.26
N THR A 862 -41.65 78.07 22.06
CA THR A 862 -42.59 77.51 23.04
C THR A 862 -42.09 76.18 23.60
N VAL A 863 -41.93 76.06 24.93
CA VAL A 863 -41.57 74.78 25.58
C VAL A 863 -42.83 73.96 25.84
N ASN A 864 -42.93 72.80 25.20
CA ASN A 864 -44.08 71.90 25.25
C ASN A 864 -44.04 70.93 26.45
N ASP A 865 -42.87 70.41 26.80
CA ASP A 865 -42.67 69.50 27.94
C ASP A 865 -41.32 69.79 28.62
N LYS A 866 -41.36 69.89 29.95
CA LYS A 866 -40.22 70.21 30.83
C LYS A 866 -39.76 69.00 31.65
N THR A 867 -40.31 67.82 31.42
CA THR A 867 -40.02 66.62 32.19
C THR A 867 -39.45 65.51 31.32
N GLY A 868 -38.56 64.71 31.88
CA GLY A 868 -37.98 63.56 31.21
C GLY A 868 -37.71 62.42 32.18
N VAL A 869 -37.07 61.38 31.67
CA VAL A 869 -36.54 60.27 32.47
C VAL A 869 -35.03 60.28 32.30
N ALA A 870 -34.34 60.41 33.42
CA ALA A 870 -32.90 60.31 33.45
C ALA A 870 -32.44 58.88 33.70
N LEU A 871 -31.37 58.50 33.01
CA LEU A 871 -30.57 57.32 33.27
C LEU A 871 -29.13 57.76 33.55
N GLN A 872 -28.64 57.42 34.73
CA GLN A 872 -27.27 57.69 35.16
C GLN A 872 -26.50 56.39 35.28
N ILE A 873 -25.29 56.37 34.75
CA ILE A 873 -24.28 55.37 35.04
C ILE A 873 -23.05 56.09 35.58
N ASP A 874 -22.54 55.68 36.74
CA ASP A 874 -21.33 56.24 37.30
C ASP A 874 -20.35 55.18 37.80
N GLY A 875 -19.09 55.34 37.45
CA GLY A 875 -17.98 54.48 37.81
C GLY A 875 -16.92 55.26 38.56
N GLY A 876 -16.28 54.65 39.56
CA GLY A 876 -15.24 55.33 40.31
C GLY A 876 -14.74 54.54 41.49
N PHE A 877 -13.88 55.16 42.28
CA PHE A 877 -13.23 54.51 43.41
C PHE A 877 -13.76 55.05 44.72
N ALA A 878 -14.18 54.14 45.59
CA ALA A 878 -14.60 54.43 46.94
C ALA A 878 -13.54 53.94 47.93
N ALA A 879 -13.23 54.77 48.92
CA ALA A 879 -12.28 54.46 49.97
C ALA A 879 -12.94 54.64 51.34
N TYR A 880 -12.34 54.03 52.36
CA TYR A 880 -12.77 54.13 53.76
C TYR A 880 -14.20 53.63 53.99
N ASP A 881 -14.51 52.39 53.56
CA ASP A 881 -15.85 51.80 53.69
C ASP A 881 -16.91 52.72 53.02
N GLU A 882 -16.57 53.17 51.81
CA GLU A 882 -17.32 54.14 50.99
C GLU A 882 -17.60 55.50 51.61
N GLN A 883 -16.97 55.86 52.72
CA GLN A 883 -17.18 57.17 53.34
C GLN A 883 -16.73 58.33 52.43
N VAL A 884 -15.76 58.09 51.55
CA VAL A 884 -15.28 59.04 50.55
C VAL A 884 -15.09 58.31 49.23
N GLY A 885 -15.43 58.94 48.09
CA GLY A 885 -15.08 58.38 46.78
C GLY A 885 -14.98 59.42 45.68
N VAL A 886 -14.31 59.07 44.60
CA VAL A 886 -14.16 59.88 43.38
C VAL A 886 -14.81 59.13 42.24
N PHE A 887 -15.76 59.79 41.57
CA PHE A 887 -16.59 59.16 40.55
C PHE A 887 -16.68 60.02 39.30
N VAL A 888 -16.77 59.36 38.16
CA VAL A 888 -17.18 59.94 36.90
C VAL A 888 -18.50 59.30 36.52
N GLY A 889 -19.53 60.12 36.30
CA GLY A 889 -20.85 59.69 35.93
C GLY A 889 -21.29 60.29 34.61
N ILE A 890 -21.81 59.46 33.73
CA ILE A 890 -22.55 59.88 32.55
C ILE A 890 -24.03 59.78 32.91
N THR A 891 -24.74 60.89 32.78
CA THR A 891 -26.18 60.96 32.99
C THR A 891 -26.82 61.39 31.68
N ASP A 892 -27.62 60.51 31.11
CA ASP A 892 -28.67 60.96 30.20
C ASP A 892 -29.78 61.53 31.07
N LEU A 893 -30.07 62.82 30.95
CA LEU A 893 -31.14 63.46 31.71
C LEU A 893 -32.49 63.25 31.00
N GLY A 894 -32.50 62.72 29.78
CA GLY A 894 -33.67 62.63 28.91
C GLY A 894 -33.92 63.91 28.13
N ALA A 895 -35.05 63.93 27.44
CA ALA A 895 -35.38 65.00 26.52
C ALA A 895 -36.44 65.97 27.04
N MET A 896 -36.35 67.22 26.59
CA MET A 896 -37.44 68.19 26.66
C MET A 896 -38.00 68.43 25.26
N LYS A 897 -39.28 68.84 25.16
CA LYS A 897 -39.91 69.13 23.87
C LYS A 897 -40.09 70.63 23.66
N VAL A 898 -39.66 71.13 22.50
CA VAL A 898 -39.67 72.55 22.13
C VAL A 898 -40.20 72.71 20.72
N ASN A 899 -41.25 73.51 20.53
CA ASN A 899 -41.92 73.73 19.24
C ASN A 899 -42.25 72.45 18.44
N GLY A 900 -42.41 71.30 19.13
CA GLY A 900 -42.66 69.99 18.53
C GLY A 900 -41.43 69.10 18.35
N GLY A 901 -40.22 69.67 18.32
CA GLY A 901 -38.94 68.94 18.27
C GLY A 901 -38.38 68.59 19.65
N GLU A 902 -37.36 67.72 19.66
CA GLU A 902 -36.81 67.13 20.87
C GLU A 902 -35.39 67.62 21.16
N VAL A 903 -35.16 68.17 22.36
CA VAL A 903 -33.81 68.55 22.85
C VAL A 903 -33.41 67.63 23.99
N ASN A 904 -32.40 66.79 23.72
CA ASN A 904 -31.84 65.81 24.63
C ASN A 904 -30.75 66.44 25.50
N PHE A 905 -30.76 66.15 26.80
CA PHE A 905 -29.76 66.63 27.74
C PHE A 905 -28.92 65.47 28.25
N ARG A 906 -27.60 65.54 28.03
CA ARG A 906 -26.64 64.59 28.60
C ARG A 906 -25.63 65.33 29.45
N SER A 907 -25.14 64.71 30.51
CA SER A 907 -24.12 65.29 31.37
C SER A 907 -23.02 64.29 31.68
N ILE A 908 -21.77 64.74 31.60
CA ILE A 908 -20.61 64.01 32.12
C ILE A 908 -20.10 64.75 33.36
N ALA A 909 -20.22 64.12 34.52
CA ALA A 909 -19.93 64.71 35.81
C ALA A 909 -18.80 63.98 36.54
N GLY A 910 -17.73 64.70 36.87
CA GLY A 910 -16.71 64.24 37.82
C GLY A 910 -17.00 64.79 39.22
N TYR A 911 -17.17 63.93 40.22
CA TYR A 911 -17.55 64.37 41.58
C TYR A 911 -16.91 63.58 42.70
N LEU A 912 -16.80 64.26 43.84
CA LEU A 912 -16.49 63.68 45.14
C LEU A 912 -17.78 63.26 45.83
N GLN A 913 -17.79 62.04 46.35
CA GLN A 913 -18.86 61.49 47.18
C GLN A 913 -18.44 61.46 48.64
N LEU A 914 -19.37 61.80 49.53
CA LEU A 914 -19.20 61.74 50.99
C LEU A 914 -20.40 61.03 51.64
N LYS A 915 -20.13 60.00 52.44
CA LYS A 915 -21.12 59.25 53.25
C LYS A 915 -20.77 59.36 54.74
N PRO A 916 -21.31 60.34 55.48
CA PRO A 916 -20.94 60.55 56.88
C PRO A 916 -21.47 59.42 57.77
N SER A 917 -20.59 58.62 58.36
CA SER A 917 -20.94 57.47 59.20
C SER A 917 -21.78 57.81 60.44
N PHE A 918 -21.73 59.06 60.91
CA PHE A 918 -22.47 59.56 62.08
C PHE A 918 -23.91 60.01 61.78
N LEU A 919 -24.31 60.11 60.52
CA LEU A 919 -25.66 60.52 60.07
C LEU A 919 -26.40 59.32 59.48
N ARG A 920 -26.74 58.35 60.34
CA ARG A 920 -27.53 57.15 60.00
C ARG A 920 -28.83 57.10 60.80
N PHE A 921 -29.90 56.64 60.15
CA PHE A 921 -31.24 56.46 60.70
C PHE A 921 -31.71 55.01 60.39
N GLY A 922 -31.39 54.08 61.29
CA GLY A 922 -31.51 52.65 61.00
C GLY A 922 -30.48 52.21 59.96
N ASP A 923 -30.91 51.41 58.98
CA ASP A 923 -30.05 50.91 57.90
C ASP A 923 -29.78 51.97 56.80
N TRP A 924 -30.39 53.15 56.90
CA TRP A 924 -30.22 54.25 55.95
C TRP A 924 -29.20 55.27 56.45
N GLY A 925 -28.24 55.65 55.60
CA GLY A 925 -27.29 56.74 55.82
C GLY A 925 -27.53 57.92 54.91
N LEU A 926 -27.15 59.12 55.34
CA LEU A 926 -27.12 60.30 54.48
C LEU A 926 -25.88 60.25 53.56
N MET A 927 -26.02 60.68 52.32
CA MET A 927 -24.90 60.87 51.39
C MET A 927 -25.00 62.19 50.63
N GLY A 928 -23.85 62.73 50.23
CA GLY A 928 -23.76 63.91 49.37
C GLY A 928 -22.69 63.73 48.30
N ARG A 929 -22.93 64.32 47.12
CA ARG A 929 -21.97 64.38 46.01
C ARG A 929 -21.77 65.84 45.62
N ALA A 930 -20.54 66.23 45.27
CA ALA A 930 -20.22 67.56 44.78
C ALA A 930 -19.06 67.49 43.77
N GLY A 931 -19.18 68.20 42.66
CA GLY A 931 -18.22 68.12 41.58
C GLY A 931 -18.48 69.12 40.45
N SER A 932 -17.94 68.79 39.29
CA SER A 932 -18.11 69.55 38.05
C SER A 932 -18.71 68.64 36.99
N ASN A 933 -19.54 69.19 36.11
CA ASN A 933 -20.05 68.48 34.96
C ASN A 933 -19.98 69.33 33.69
N LYS A 934 -19.93 68.67 32.54
CA LYS A 934 -20.23 69.26 31.24
C LYS A 934 -21.65 68.84 30.87
N LEU A 935 -22.54 69.79 30.62
CA LEU A 935 -23.90 69.56 30.14
C LEU A 935 -23.90 69.74 28.62
N MET A 936 -24.35 68.72 27.91
CA MET A 936 -24.40 68.61 26.47
C MET A 936 -25.87 68.56 26.04
N LEU A 937 -26.21 69.29 25.00
CA LEU A 937 -27.53 69.37 24.41
C LEU A 937 -27.45 68.87 22.97
N THR A 938 -28.34 67.96 22.62
CA THR A 938 -28.51 67.51 21.24
C THR A 938 -29.94 67.76 20.84
N ALA A 939 -30.14 68.62 19.85
CA ALA A 939 -31.46 68.90 19.33
C ALA A 939 -31.75 68.07 18.08
N LYS A 940 -33.00 67.61 17.96
CA LYS A 940 -33.53 66.85 16.82
C LYS A 940 -34.58 67.70 16.08
N ASP A 941 -34.92 67.27 14.88
CA ASP A 941 -35.95 67.87 14.02
C ASP A 941 -35.64 69.31 13.54
N GLY A 942 -34.38 69.57 13.14
CA GLY A 942 -33.97 70.84 12.52
C GLY A 942 -33.79 72.02 13.48
N LEU A 943 -33.94 71.78 14.78
CA LEU A 943 -33.56 72.72 15.83
C LEU A 943 -32.05 72.65 16.00
N LYS A 944 -31.31 73.74 15.82
CA LYS A 944 -29.91 73.76 16.25
C LYS A 944 -29.81 74.13 17.72
N ALA A 945 -28.92 73.51 18.49
CA ALA A 945 -28.72 73.80 19.91
C ALA A 945 -27.26 74.11 20.20
N SER A 946 -27.02 75.13 21.01
CA SER A 946 -25.70 75.55 21.44
C SER A 946 -25.45 75.14 22.88
N ASP A 947 -24.42 74.33 23.04
CA ASP A 947 -23.91 73.87 24.31
C ASP A 947 -23.34 75.01 25.13
N TYR A 948 -23.40 74.87 26.46
CA TYR A 948 -22.64 75.77 27.34
C TYR A 948 -21.16 75.40 27.28
N GLU A 949 -20.31 76.33 26.80
CA GLU A 949 -18.86 76.11 26.60
C GLU A 949 -18.02 76.05 27.90
N GLY A 950 -18.61 75.65 29.04
CA GLY A 950 -17.91 75.62 30.32
C GLY A 950 -18.34 74.50 31.27
N ASN A 951 -17.52 74.30 32.31
CA ASN A 951 -17.80 73.35 33.39
C ASN A 951 -18.86 73.92 34.38
N LEU A 952 -19.95 73.20 34.57
CA LEU A 952 -21.05 73.54 35.49
C LEU A 952 -20.90 72.82 36.85
N PRO A 953 -21.26 73.46 37.98
CA PRO A 953 -21.20 72.80 39.28
C PRO A 953 -22.26 71.70 39.38
N TYR A 954 -21.83 70.49 39.77
CA TYR A 954 -22.70 69.37 40.07
C TYR A 954 -22.82 69.17 41.58
N TYR A 955 -24.04 68.94 42.07
CA TYR A 955 -24.27 68.53 43.45
C TYR A 955 -25.45 67.57 43.57
N ALA A 956 -25.36 66.63 44.50
CA ALA A 956 -26.46 65.74 44.84
C ALA A 956 -26.54 65.49 46.34
N VAL A 957 -27.75 65.32 46.87
CA VAL A 957 -27.99 64.94 48.26
C VAL A 957 -28.98 63.78 48.29
N GLY A 958 -28.76 62.82 49.17
CA GLY A 958 -29.56 61.61 49.14
C GLY A 958 -29.40 60.71 50.35
N LEU A 959 -30.04 59.56 50.27
CA LEU A 959 -29.96 58.47 51.24
C LEU A 959 -29.35 57.24 50.57
N HIS A 960 -28.60 56.45 51.34
CA HIS A 960 -28.09 55.16 50.89
C HIS A 960 -28.39 54.07 51.92
N THR A 961 -28.54 52.83 51.46
CA THR A 961 -28.60 51.66 52.32
C THR A 961 -27.81 50.49 51.71
N THR A 962 -27.45 49.54 52.55
CA THR A 962 -26.62 48.38 52.18
C THR A 962 -27.49 47.16 51.97
N VAL A 963 -27.37 46.52 50.80
CA VAL A 963 -28.19 45.37 50.38
C VAL A 963 -27.28 44.20 49.98
N GLY A 964 -26.52 43.69 50.95
CA GLY A 964 -25.46 42.70 50.72
C GLY A 964 -24.05 43.30 50.84
N ALA A 965 -23.02 42.46 50.81
CA ALA A 965 -21.63 42.91 51.05
C ALA A 965 -21.19 43.99 50.04
N GLU A 966 -21.43 43.73 48.76
CA GLU A 966 -20.90 44.51 47.62
C GLU A 966 -21.95 45.39 46.94
N ARG A 967 -23.10 45.62 47.57
CA ARG A 967 -24.28 46.17 46.90
C ARG A 967 -24.96 47.26 47.72
N ARG A 968 -25.30 48.39 47.10
CA ARG A 968 -25.98 49.53 47.73
C ARG A 968 -27.19 49.96 46.92
N VAL A 969 -28.18 50.48 47.62
CA VAL A 969 -29.29 51.21 47.01
C VAL A 969 -29.17 52.67 47.42
N GLU A 970 -29.22 53.58 46.45
CA GLU A 970 -29.01 55.02 46.60
C GLU A 970 -30.23 55.76 46.07
N ILE A 971 -30.76 56.72 46.83
CA ILE A 971 -31.85 57.61 46.40
C ILE A 971 -31.33 59.03 46.50
N LEU A 972 -31.19 59.70 45.36
CA LEU A 972 -30.45 60.97 45.25
C LEU A 972 -31.28 62.02 44.50
N ILE A 973 -31.14 63.28 44.93
CA ILE A 973 -31.61 64.43 44.17
C ILE A 973 -30.37 65.16 43.67
N HIS A 974 -30.22 65.20 42.35
CA HIS A 974 -29.10 65.77 41.60
C HIS A 974 -29.49 67.12 41.01
N SER A 975 -28.52 68.02 40.95
CA SER A 975 -28.57 69.23 40.13
C SER A 975 -27.33 69.25 39.26
N PHE A 976 -27.55 69.29 37.95
CA PHE A 976 -26.49 69.38 36.93
C PHE A 976 -26.32 70.84 36.45
N SER A 977 -27.41 71.61 36.48
CA SER A 977 -27.39 73.07 36.29
C SER A 977 -28.53 73.71 37.11
N GLU A 978 -28.74 75.03 36.98
CA GLU A 978 -29.97 75.67 37.50
C GLU A 978 -31.21 75.11 36.81
N ASP A 979 -31.04 74.76 35.54
CA ASP A 979 -32.10 74.41 34.61
C ASP A 979 -32.33 72.90 34.53
N ALA A 980 -31.41 72.07 35.03
CA ALA A 980 -31.50 70.61 34.94
C ALA A 980 -31.34 69.93 36.30
N ARG A 981 -32.43 69.31 36.78
CA ARG A 981 -32.50 68.60 38.08
C ARG A 981 -33.09 67.21 37.91
N VAL A 982 -32.58 66.25 38.67
CA VAL A 982 -32.98 64.84 38.57
C VAL A 982 -33.19 64.26 39.96
N ALA A 983 -34.23 63.45 40.15
CA ALA A 983 -34.36 62.60 41.33
C ALA A 983 -34.20 61.14 40.91
N THR A 984 -33.19 60.43 41.40
CA THR A 984 -32.88 59.06 41.00
C THR A 984 -33.07 58.06 42.14
N ILE A 985 -33.39 56.83 41.78
CA ILE A 985 -33.14 55.62 42.57
C ILE A 985 -32.15 54.76 41.79
N GLY A 986 -31.08 54.36 42.46
CA GLY A 986 -29.97 53.67 41.85
C GLY A 986 -29.44 52.53 42.67
N TYR A 987 -28.78 51.63 41.96
CA TYR A 987 -28.10 50.48 42.51
C TYR A 987 -26.62 50.62 42.23
N ARG A 988 -25.80 50.44 43.26
CA ARG A 988 -24.34 50.45 43.18
C ARG A 988 -23.80 49.07 43.50
N HIS A 989 -22.91 48.58 42.65
CA HIS A 989 -22.09 47.42 42.92
C HIS A 989 -20.64 47.85 43.19
N LEU A 990 -20.02 47.23 44.19
CA LEU A 990 -18.63 47.40 44.58
C LEU A 990 -17.87 46.16 44.13
N PHE A 991 -16.73 46.36 43.49
CA PHE A 991 -15.80 45.37 42.98
C PHE A 991 -14.52 45.35 43.80
#